data_AF-A0A7W0WBK7-F1
#
_entry.id   AF-A0A7W0WBK7-F1
#
_cell.length_a   1.000
_cell.length_b   1.000
_cell.length_c   1.000
_cell.angle_alpha   90.00
_cell.angle_beta   90.00
_cell.angle_gamma   90.00
#
_symmetry.space_group_name_H-M   'P 1'
#
loop_
_entity.id
_entity.type
_entity.pdbx_description
1 polymer ?
#
loop_
_entity_poly.entity_id
_entity_poly.type
_entity_poly.pdbx_seq_one_letter_code
_entity_poly.pdbx_strand_id
1 'polypeptide(L)'
;MEFRILGPLEVLDGEQSVPLKGAKPRALLGVLLLHANEVVSNARLVDELWGERPPATAENLVQGYVHALRKQLGSDTLLTQAPGYRLRVLPEALDLLEFQRLVAVARTAELEEAAALRRRALALWHGPPLADLSFEGPARHESGRLSELRLETQIERIEAELELGRHAALIGELESLVGAHTYQERLHAQLILALYRSGRQAEALQAYQSVRRVLSDELGLQPGQALRDLEAAILRQDEALVLDGRTMPTPSLPAETPEPAPAEDELRPVTVLFADIVGSTALGERLAPDDVKALVGECVTQMSQAVEEYGGIVQAYAGDGICAYFGVPHTREDDPERAARTGLRIQEVAGKYARDVTEAWSIPDFAVRVGINTGRAGVGVVGAGSPQTVALGDATNVAARIQSAAAPGTIAVGAETARRLEHRFFFEPLGEIPVKGRTGHVSVSRLVGPRSRGRSVALRPLVGREQEVAKLRRLVSELEAGRGQALLLVGEPGIGKTRLLAELRSLLPDETTWLEGHCLSYGGLPSWPFIEVLQRWLDVEIGDAEVVVRTRVRARLGPLFGGDPSRVPPGLGRLLRVELGTDAATAPEEIRRGYVAWVEALTEQRPVVLAIDDLHWAHESSRELAEDLLVLTERAPLLLVATLRRDPASEGWRFRTRVLTEFSHRAAELALEPLTHTEAAELLGKLLPGAFDDETREEIVARAEGNPLYLEELLRALVEGGGLEQRHRTWTTALKPSLILPPALENLLVARIDRLPAGPRRLAQLAAAIGREFPVAVIERVAGESSRDDLAVLLRAEIVREVRRYPELRCAFRHGLLQDAALTTLTPSSRRELYARVAAAFEELYAGSLDDHLERLAH
;
A
#
# COMPACT_ATOMS: atom_id res chain seq x y z
N MET A 1 19.95 -26.48 47.76
CA MET A 1 20.23 -26.88 46.37
C MET A 1 19.62 -25.88 45.40
N GLU A 2 20.45 -25.36 44.50
CA GLU A 2 20.08 -24.46 43.40
C GLU A 2 20.36 -25.18 42.07
N PHE A 3 19.52 -24.90 41.07
CA PHE A 3 19.60 -25.48 39.73
C PHE A 3 19.75 -24.36 38.72
N ARG A 4 20.73 -24.50 37.82
CA ARG A 4 20.95 -23.57 36.71
C ARG A 4 20.79 -24.27 35.38
N ILE A 5 19.87 -23.77 34.56
CA ILE A 5 19.58 -24.28 33.22
C ILE A 5 19.59 -23.20 32.15
N LEU A 6 19.74 -21.92 32.52
CA LEU A 6 19.94 -20.79 31.60
C LEU A 6 21.41 -20.69 31.14
N GLY A 7 21.97 -21.85 30.77
CA GLY A 7 23.37 -22.13 30.50
C GLY A 7 23.58 -23.64 30.54
N PRO A 8 24.83 -24.15 30.60
CA PRO A 8 25.09 -25.54 30.94
C PRO A 8 24.38 -25.95 32.24
N LEU A 9 23.88 -27.19 32.32
CA LEU A 9 23.18 -27.70 33.50
C LEU A 9 24.15 -27.76 34.69
N GLU A 10 23.89 -26.94 35.71
CA GLU A 10 24.63 -26.94 36.97
C GLU A 10 23.68 -27.20 38.14
N VAL A 11 24.18 -27.97 39.12
CA VAL A 11 23.49 -28.20 40.39
C VAL A 11 24.44 -27.77 41.49
N LEU A 12 24.00 -26.82 42.31
CA LEU A 12 24.79 -26.26 43.39
C LEU A 12 24.17 -26.63 44.73
N ASP A 13 25.00 -27.02 45.69
CA ASP A 13 24.60 -27.15 47.10
C ASP A 13 25.41 -26.15 47.94
N GLY A 14 24.80 -25.00 48.23
CA GLY A 14 25.54 -23.82 48.67
C GLY A 14 26.45 -23.32 47.55
N GLU A 15 27.75 -23.17 47.83
CA GLU A 15 28.76 -22.74 46.85
C GLU A 15 29.42 -23.91 46.09
N GLN A 16 29.06 -25.17 46.40
CA GLN A 16 29.72 -26.35 45.81
C GLN A 16 28.91 -26.94 44.65
N SER A 17 29.56 -27.14 43.50
CA SER A 17 28.97 -27.84 42.35
C SER A 17 28.89 -29.34 42.61
N VAL A 18 27.71 -29.92 42.43
CA VAL A 18 27.44 -31.36 42.57
C VAL A 18 27.70 -32.05 41.22
N PRO A 19 28.71 -32.93 41.10
CA PRO A 19 29.04 -33.57 39.83
C PRO A 19 28.05 -34.69 39.49
N LEU A 20 27.19 -34.44 38.50
CA LEU A 20 26.30 -35.45 37.92
C LEU A 20 27.06 -36.30 36.89
N LYS A 21 27.07 -37.62 37.07
CA LYS A 21 27.78 -38.57 36.18
C LYS A 21 26.85 -39.10 35.08
N GLY A 22 27.29 -38.96 33.83
CA GLY A 22 26.64 -39.56 32.65
C GLY A 22 25.67 -38.62 31.93
N ALA A 23 25.64 -38.68 30.59
CA ALA A 23 24.85 -37.79 29.76
C ALA A 23 23.33 -38.01 29.90
N LYS A 24 22.86 -39.27 29.93
CA LYS A 24 21.41 -39.59 30.01
C LYS A 24 20.78 -39.23 31.38
N PRO A 25 21.42 -39.46 32.55
CA PRO A 25 20.92 -38.93 33.83
C PRO A 25 20.84 -37.40 33.89
N ARG A 26 21.81 -36.70 33.30
CA ARG A 26 21.80 -35.23 33.20
C ARG A 26 20.66 -34.74 32.30
N ALA A 27 20.46 -35.37 31.14
CA ALA A 27 19.34 -35.08 30.26
C ALA A 27 17.98 -35.31 30.94
N LEU A 28 17.85 -36.40 31.72
CA LEU A 28 16.64 -36.68 32.49
C LEU A 28 16.36 -35.59 33.54
N LEU A 29 17.39 -35.14 34.24
CA LEU A 29 17.26 -34.02 35.17
C LEU A 29 16.89 -32.72 34.44
N GLY A 30 17.48 -32.45 33.28
CA GLY A 30 17.14 -31.30 32.43
C GLY A 30 15.65 -31.28 32.06
N VAL A 31 15.09 -32.40 31.60
CA VAL A 31 13.65 -32.52 31.28
C VAL A 31 12.77 -32.27 32.51
N LEU A 32 13.16 -32.81 33.67
CA LEU A 32 12.43 -32.61 34.92
C LEU A 32 12.51 -31.16 35.44
N LEU A 33 13.60 -30.44 35.16
CA LEU A 33 13.76 -29.02 35.51
C LEU A 33 12.99 -28.11 34.56
N LEU A 34 12.89 -28.45 33.27
CA LEU A 34 12.01 -27.76 32.33
C LEU A 34 10.53 -27.87 32.73
N HIS A 35 10.17 -28.99 33.36
CA HIS A 35 8.85 -29.25 33.94
C HIS A 35 8.87 -29.20 35.48
N ALA A 36 9.65 -28.29 36.05
CA ALA A 36 9.78 -28.16 37.50
C ALA A 36 8.40 -28.01 38.15
N ASN A 37 8.20 -28.73 39.25
CA ASN A 37 6.93 -28.79 39.99
C ASN A 37 5.74 -29.41 39.24
N GLU A 38 5.92 -30.00 38.06
CA GLU A 38 4.91 -30.77 37.32
C GLU A 38 5.22 -32.27 37.34
N VAL A 39 4.22 -33.12 37.03
CA VAL A 39 4.43 -34.58 36.91
C VAL A 39 4.75 -34.92 35.46
N VAL A 40 5.94 -35.47 35.21
CA VAL A 40 6.36 -35.96 33.89
C VAL A 40 6.21 -37.48 33.86
N SER A 41 5.43 -37.99 32.90
CA SER A 41 5.17 -39.44 32.77
C SER A 41 6.42 -40.22 32.34
N ASN A 42 6.46 -41.51 32.68
CA ASN A 42 7.55 -42.39 32.24
C ASN A 42 7.65 -42.46 30.71
N ALA A 43 6.51 -42.56 30.02
CA ALA A 43 6.47 -42.58 28.56
C ALA A 43 7.11 -41.32 27.95
N ARG A 44 6.83 -40.15 28.54
CA ARG A 44 7.42 -38.89 28.12
C ARG A 44 8.92 -38.84 28.39
N LEU A 45 9.38 -39.27 29.58
CA LEU A 45 10.82 -39.32 29.87
C LEU A 45 11.58 -40.27 28.93
N VAL A 46 10.96 -41.37 28.50
CA VAL A 46 11.55 -42.28 27.51
C VAL A 46 11.67 -41.60 26.14
N ASP A 47 10.60 -40.95 25.69
CA ASP A 47 10.60 -40.22 24.42
C ASP A 47 11.62 -39.07 24.40
N GLU A 48 11.72 -38.30 25.48
CA GLU A 48 12.67 -37.19 25.59
C GLU A 48 14.15 -37.64 25.56
N LEU A 49 14.43 -38.82 26.11
CA LEU A 49 15.78 -39.35 26.23
C LEU A 49 16.23 -40.16 25.02
N TRP A 50 15.33 -40.84 24.31
CA TRP A 50 15.70 -41.78 23.22
C TRP A 50 14.94 -41.57 21.90
N GLY A 51 13.99 -40.63 21.85
CA GLY A 51 13.17 -40.33 20.68
C GLY A 51 12.52 -41.58 20.07
N GLU A 52 12.61 -41.71 18.75
CA GLU A 52 12.01 -42.81 17.99
C GLU A 52 12.69 -44.18 18.19
N ARG A 53 13.83 -44.26 18.90
CA ARG A 53 14.62 -45.50 19.06
C ARG A 53 14.89 -45.86 20.53
N PRO A 54 13.84 -46.05 21.36
CA PRO A 54 14.04 -46.45 22.74
C PRO A 54 14.54 -47.90 22.86
N PRO A 55 15.49 -48.20 23.75
CA PRO A 55 15.85 -49.58 24.06
C PRO A 55 14.67 -50.31 24.71
N ALA A 56 14.57 -51.63 24.50
CA ALA A 56 13.51 -52.47 25.09
C ALA A 56 13.45 -52.41 26.65
N THR A 57 14.52 -51.94 27.29
CA THR A 57 14.63 -51.74 28.75
C THR A 57 14.56 -50.28 29.19
N ALA A 58 14.09 -49.36 28.32
CA ALA A 58 14.08 -47.91 28.57
C ALA A 58 13.40 -47.51 29.89
N GLU A 59 12.24 -48.08 30.21
CA GLU A 59 11.53 -47.80 31.47
C GLU A 59 12.36 -48.19 32.70
N ASN A 60 13.04 -49.34 32.66
CA ASN A 60 13.93 -49.79 33.73
C ASN A 60 15.17 -48.89 33.84
N LEU A 61 15.68 -48.36 32.71
CA LEU A 61 16.80 -47.41 32.70
C LEU A 61 16.40 -46.05 33.31
N VAL A 62 15.20 -45.55 33.02
CA VAL A 62 14.65 -44.33 33.65
C VAL A 62 14.59 -44.50 35.17
N GLN A 63 14.10 -45.63 35.67
CA GLN A 63 14.07 -45.91 37.11
C GLN A 63 15.49 -45.93 37.72
N GLY A 64 16.46 -46.52 37.01
CA GLY A 64 17.87 -46.54 37.41
C GLY A 64 18.50 -45.14 37.46
N TYR A 65 18.19 -44.27 36.49
CA TYR A 65 18.65 -42.88 36.47
C TYR A 65 17.99 -42.06 37.58
N VAL A 66 16.69 -42.23 37.83
CA VAL A 66 16.00 -41.59 38.95
C VAL A 66 16.58 -42.02 40.30
N HIS A 67 16.92 -43.30 40.47
CA HIS A 67 17.58 -43.78 41.68
C HIS A 67 18.96 -43.12 41.87
N ALA A 68 19.76 -43.01 40.81
CA ALA A 68 21.05 -42.34 40.85
C ALA A 68 20.92 -40.85 41.20
N LEU A 69 19.96 -40.15 40.59
CA LEU A 69 19.69 -38.74 40.88
C LEU A 69 19.19 -38.53 42.32
N ARG A 70 18.32 -39.39 42.86
CA ARG A 70 17.89 -39.31 44.27
C ARG A 70 19.04 -39.41 45.27
N LYS A 71 20.02 -40.25 44.97
CA LYS A 71 21.22 -40.39 45.83
C LYS A 71 22.06 -39.11 45.84
N GLN A 72 21.99 -38.30 44.78
CA GLN A 72 22.76 -37.06 44.63
C GLN A 72 21.97 -35.81 45.06
N LEU A 73 20.65 -35.77 44.84
CA LEU A 73 19.78 -34.60 45.04
C LEU A 73 18.93 -34.67 46.33
N GLY A 74 18.93 -35.81 47.03
CA GLY A 74 18.04 -36.11 48.14
C GLY A 74 16.71 -36.74 47.71
N SER A 75 16.17 -37.63 48.54
CA SER A 75 14.93 -38.38 48.26
C SER A 75 13.67 -37.50 48.23
N ASP A 76 13.70 -36.37 48.93
CA ASP A 76 12.53 -35.51 49.13
C ASP A 76 12.34 -34.49 47.98
N THR A 77 13.36 -34.35 47.12
CA THR A 77 13.37 -33.44 45.97
C THR A 77 12.75 -34.08 44.72
N LEU A 78 12.96 -35.38 44.49
CA LEU A 78 12.47 -36.10 43.30
C LEU A 78 11.45 -37.18 43.67
N LEU A 79 10.17 -36.83 43.55
CA LEU A 79 9.04 -37.64 44.02
C LEU A 79 8.53 -38.57 42.93
N THR A 80 8.20 -39.81 43.30
CA THR A 80 7.42 -40.70 42.43
C THR A 80 5.95 -40.32 42.58
N GLN A 81 5.31 -39.89 41.50
CA GLN A 81 3.90 -39.54 41.48
C GLN A 81 3.29 -40.06 40.17
N ALA A 82 2.38 -41.02 40.25
CA ALA A 82 1.79 -41.63 39.05
C ALA A 82 1.17 -40.56 38.13
N PRO A 83 1.40 -40.61 36.80
CA PRO A 83 2.03 -41.69 36.02
C PRO A 83 3.56 -41.59 35.81
N GLY A 84 4.31 -40.85 36.64
CA GLY A 84 5.77 -40.75 36.52
C GLY A 84 6.46 -40.07 37.70
N TYR A 85 7.21 -38.99 37.44
CA TYR A 85 8.05 -38.32 38.43
C TYR A 85 7.83 -36.82 38.45
N ARG A 86 8.01 -36.21 39.63
CA ARG A 86 7.93 -34.77 39.85
C ARG A 86 9.17 -34.30 40.59
N LEU A 87 9.86 -33.30 40.05
CA LEU A 87 10.94 -32.60 40.73
C LEU A 87 10.36 -31.38 41.46
N ARG A 88 10.47 -31.36 42.79
CA ARG A 88 10.00 -30.25 43.61
C ARG A 88 11.15 -29.25 43.81
N VAL A 89 10.94 -28.04 43.31
CA VAL A 89 11.94 -26.96 43.39
C VAL A 89 11.26 -25.68 43.85
N LEU A 90 11.87 -24.97 44.80
CA LEU A 90 11.40 -23.64 45.20
C LEU A 90 11.62 -22.65 44.04
N PRO A 91 10.77 -21.63 43.86
CA PRO A 91 10.91 -20.67 42.76
C PRO A 91 12.29 -20.00 42.67
N GLU A 92 12.91 -19.70 43.82
CA GLU A 92 14.24 -19.07 43.90
C GLU A 92 15.39 -20.06 43.68
N ALA A 93 15.12 -21.36 43.74
CA ALA A 93 16.11 -22.42 43.61
C ALA A 93 16.32 -22.88 42.16
N LEU A 94 15.58 -22.31 41.19
CA LEU A 94 15.76 -22.56 39.76
C LEU A 94 15.84 -21.23 39.01
N ASP A 95 16.96 -21.01 38.33
CA ASP A 95 17.22 -19.77 37.57
C ASP A 95 16.13 -19.46 36.53
N LEU A 96 15.55 -20.47 35.88
CA LEU A 96 14.43 -20.30 34.94
C LEU A 96 13.17 -19.74 35.62
N LEU A 97 12.81 -20.23 36.81
CA LEU A 97 11.62 -19.74 37.52
C LEU A 97 11.84 -18.32 38.04
N GLU A 98 13.04 -18.02 38.55
CA GLU A 98 13.40 -16.67 38.97
C GLU A 98 13.44 -15.70 37.79
N PHE A 99 13.98 -16.12 36.64
CA PHE A 99 13.94 -15.34 35.41
C PHE A 99 12.50 -15.01 34.98
N GLN A 100 11.62 -16.02 34.92
CA GLN A 100 10.21 -15.83 34.57
C GLN A 100 9.49 -14.90 35.56
N ARG A 101 9.80 -15.02 36.86
CA ARG A 101 9.25 -14.14 37.89
C ARG A 101 9.70 -12.69 37.69
N LEU A 102 11.00 -12.46 37.46
CA LEU A 102 11.53 -11.12 37.24
C LEU A 102 10.95 -10.46 35.98
N VAL A 103 10.82 -11.22 34.87
CA VAL A 103 10.17 -10.75 33.64
C VAL A 103 8.69 -10.43 33.88
N ALA A 104 7.97 -11.27 34.62
CA ALA A 104 6.57 -11.04 34.93
C ALA A 104 6.36 -9.76 35.77
N VAL A 105 7.21 -9.52 36.78
CA VAL A 105 7.16 -8.29 37.61
C VAL A 105 7.54 -7.06 36.77
N ALA A 106 8.51 -7.19 35.86
CA ALA A 106 8.96 -6.09 35.02
C ALA A 106 7.90 -5.60 34.01
N ARG A 107 6.85 -6.40 33.72
CA ARG A 107 5.74 -6.00 32.83
C ARG A 107 4.80 -4.98 33.47
N THR A 108 4.73 -4.92 34.80
CA THR A 108 3.84 -4.03 35.55
C THR A 108 4.59 -2.96 36.33
N ALA A 109 5.92 -2.93 36.23
CA ALA A 109 6.77 -1.98 36.92
C ALA A 109 6.92 -0.67 36.12
N GLU A 110 7.23 0.42 36.81
CA GLU A 110 7.59 1.69 36.19
C GLU A 110 8.86 1.56 35.35
N LEU A 111 9.02 2.41 34.34
CA LEU A 111 10.04 2.27 33.27
C LEU A 111 11.48 1.99 33.79
N GLU A 112 11.94 2.72 34.81
CA GLU A 112 13.28 2.54 35.37
C GLU A 112 13.43 1.23 36.15
N GLU A 113 12.40 0.85 36.91
CA GLU A 113 12.38 -0.41 37.65
C GLU A 113 12.25 -1.60 36.69
N ALA A 114 11.42 -1.48 35.66
CA ALA A 114 11.23 -2.44 34.58
C ALA A 114 12.56 -2.73 33.85
N ALA A 115 13.35 -1.69 33.54
CA ALA A 115 14.68 -1.86 32.94
C ALA A 115 15.67 -2.54 33.90
N ALA A 116 15.65 -2.21 35.20
CA ALA A 116 16.51 -2.82 36.21
C ALA A 116 16.17 -4.30 36.45
N LEU A 117 14.88 -4.65 36.51
CA LEU A 117 14.40 -6.02 36.66
C LEU A 117 14.78 -6.89 35.45
N ARG A 118 14.63 -6.37 34.22
CA ARG A 118 15.06 -7.08 33.01
C ARG A 118 16.58 -7.26 32.94
N ARG A 119 17.39 -6.29 33.40
CA ARG A 119 18.85 -6.48 33.56
C ARG A 119 19.18 -7.63 34.52
N ARG A 120 18.52 -7.66 35.68
CA ARG A 120 18.70 -8.72 36.68
C ARG A 120 18.28 -10.08 36.13
N ALA A 121 17.18 -10.14 35.38
CA ALA A 121 16.71 -11.37 34.73
C ALA A 121 17.76 -11.87 33.71
N LEU A 122 18.27 -10.98 32.86
CA LEU A 122 19.27 -11.35 31.84
C LEU A 122 20.63 -11.75 32.45
N ALA A 123 20.98 -11.25 33.63
CA ALA A 123 22.19 -11.65 34.35
C ALA A 123 22.15 -13.11 34.86
N LEU A 124 20.97 -13.75 34.90
CA LEU A 124 20.83 -15.17 35.23
C LEU A 124 21.30 -16.08 34.08
N TRP A 125 21.53 -15.54 32.88
CA TRP A 125 21.96 -16.30 31.71
C TRP A 125 23.49 -16.40 31.63
N HIS A 126 23.99 -17.63 31.57
CA HIS A 126 25.42 -17.94 31.54
C HIS A 126 25.88 -18.60 30.23
N GLY A 127 24.97 -18.72 29.25
CA GLY A 127 25.24 -19.31 27.94
C GLY A 127 23.95 -19.71 27.22
N PRO A 128 24.03 -20.49 26.13
CA PRO A 128 22.87 -21.14 25.56
C PRO A 128 22.23 -22.11 26.58
N PRO A 129 20.89 -22.15 26.69
CA PRO A 129 20.21 -22.96 27.70
C PRO A 129 20.43 -24.44 27.44
N LEU A 130 20.88 -25.15 28.48
CA LEU A 130 21.17 -26.59 28.47
C LEU A 130 22.21 -27.00 27.42
N ALA A 131 23.21 -26.14 27.15
CA ALA A 131 24.21 -26.32 26.09
C ALA A 131 25.04 -27.62 26.18
N ASP A 132 25.19 -28.19 27.37
CA ASP A 132 25.93 -29.44 27.60
C ASP A 132 25.06 -30.70 27.40
N LEU A 133 23.76 -30.53 27.13
CA LEU A 133 22.80 -31.61 26.95
C LEU A 133 22.32 -31.68 25.51
N SER A 134 22.16 -32.89 25.01
CA SER A 134 21.50 -33.17 23.73
C SER A 134 20.23 -33.96 24.01
N PHE A 135 19.08 -33.35 23.73
CA PHE A 135 17.78 -34.00 23.86
C PHE A 135 17.45 -34.79 22.60
N GLU A 136 16.81 -35.96 22.75
CA GLU A 136 16.42 -36.83 21.64
C GLU A 136 14.93 -36.74 21.27
N GLY A 137 14.12 -36.07 22.10
CA GLY A 137 12.68 -35.84 21.90
C GLY A 137 12.25 -34.35 21.92
N PRO A 138 10.98 -34.05 22.25
CA PRO A 138 10.37 -32.72 22.16
C PRO A 138 11.06 -31.58 22.93
N ALA A 139 11.79 -31.86 24.02
CA ALA A 139 12.52 -30.90 24.84
C ALA A 139 13.62 -30.15 24.05
N ARG A 140 14.02 -30.63 22.86
CA ARG A 140 14.85 -29.84 21.94
C ARG A 140 14.23 -28.49 21.57
N HIS A 141 12.91 -28.44 21.44
CA HIS A 141 12.20 -27.20 21.12
C HIS A 141 12.18 -26.22 22.31
N GLU A 142 12.28 -26.72 23.55
CA GLU A 142 12.26 -25.86 24.74
C GLU A 142 13.55 -25.02 24.86
N SER A 143 14.71 -25.54 24.45
CA SER A 143 15.94 -24.74 24.38
C SER A 143 15.81 -23.57 23.38
N GLY A 144 15.14 -23.80 22.25
CA GLY A 144 14.77 -22.76 21.28
C GLY A 144 13.82 -21.72 21.89
N ARG A 145 12.73 -22.17 22.51
CA ARG A 145 11.75 -21.31 23.19
C ARG A 145 12.39 -20.44 24.28
N LEU A 146 13.30 -21.00 25.06
CA LEU A 146 14.05 -20.27 26.08
C LEU A 146 14.98 -19.22 25.45
N SER A 147 15.64 -19.56 24.35
CA SER A 147 16.49 -18.62 23.61
C SER A 147 15.69 -17.46 23.01
N GLU A 148 14.49 -17.72 22.48
CA GLU A 148 13.55 -16.67 22.03
C GLU A 148 13.09 -15.79 23.19
N LEU A 149 12.76 -16.38 24.33
CA LEU A 149 12.33 -15.62 25.52
C LEU A 149 13.46 -14.71 26.07
N ARG A 150 14.72 -15.18 26.00
CA ARG A 150 15.89 -14.35 26.29
C ARG A 150 15.97 -13.15 25.35
N LEU A 151 15.85 -13.39 24.04
CA LEU A 151 15.92 -12.35 23.02
C LEU A 151 14.82 -11.30 23.19
N GLU A 152 13.58 -11.73 23.43
CA GLU A 152 12.47 -10.80 23.66
C GLU A 152 12.71 -9.94 24.91
N THR A 153 13.23 -10.55 25.99
CA THR A 153 13.58 -9.81 27.22
C THR A 153 14.73 -8.81 26.98
N GLN A 154 15.68 -9.13 26.10
CA GLN A 154 16.73 -8.18 25.68
C GLN A 154 16.14 -7.01 24.89
N ILE A 155 15.26 -7.28 23.93
CA ILE A 155 14.59 -6.25 23.12
C ILE A 155 13.79 -5.30 24.01
N GLU A 156 12.97 -5.84 24.93
CA GLU A 156 12.17 -5.03 25.85
C GLU A 156 13.04 -4.20 26.82
N ARG A 157 14.17 -4.73 27.28
CA ARG A 157 15.12 -3.98 28.13
C ARG A 157 15.72 -2.80 27.36
N ILE A 158 16.14 -3.04 26.12
CA ILE A 158 16.75 -2.01 25.26
C ILE A 158 15.73 -0.91 24.97
N GLU A 159 14.49 -1.26 24.69
CA GLU A 159 13.39 -0.32 24.48
C GLU A 159 13.21 0.61 25.69
N ALA A 160 13.14 0.02 26.89
CA ALA A 160 13.04 0.79 28.13
C ALA A 160 14.25 1.71 28.37
N GLU A 161 15.47 1.26 28.04
CA GLU A 161 16.67 2.09 28.20
C GLU A 161 16.80 3.21 27.15
N LEU A 162 16.28 3.00 25.94
CA LEU A 162 16.17 4.04 24.91
C LEU A 162 15.20 5.13 25.33
N GLU A 163 14.08 4.78 25.96
CA GLU A 163 13.11 5.72 26.52
C GLU A 163 13.68 6.51 27.72
N LEU A 164 14.50 5.87 28.55
CA LEU A 164 15.24 6.55 29.64
C LEU A 164 16.40 7.43 29.14
N GLY A 165 16.57 7.58 27.83
CA GLY A 165 17.61 8.41 27.22
C GLY A 165 19.02 7.82 27.27
N ARG A 166 19.17 6.51 27.53
CA ARG A 166 20.49 5.84 27.65
C ARG A 166 21.02 5.30 26.31
N HIS A 167 20.70 5.99 25.21
CA HIS A 167 20.91 5.53 23.84
C HIS A 167 22.39 5.30 23.47
N ALA A 168 23.32 6.16 23.91
CA ALA A 168 24.74 6.03 23.56
C ALA A 168 25.40 4.75 24.14
N ALA A 169 24.97 4.33 25.33
CA ALA A 169 25.50 3.14 26.00
C ALA A 169 25.06 1.82 25.34
N LEU A 170 23.98 1.85 24.55
CA LEU A 170 23.37 0.66 23.94
C LEU A 170 23.94 0.32 22.57
N ILE A 171 24.60 1.26 21.88
CA ILE A 171 25.01 1.09 20.47
C ILE A 171 25.89 -0.15 20.29
N GLY A 172 26.92 -0.34 21.10
CA GLY A 172 27.83 -1.49 20.97
C GLY A 172 27.15 -2.84 21.25
N GLU A 173 26.16 -2.88 22.15
CA GLU A 173 25.37 -4.09 22.39
C GLU A 173 24.42 -4.36 21.21
N LEU A 174 23.76 -3.32 20.70
CA LEU A 174 22.85 -3.40 19.56
C LEU A 174 23.56 -3.84 18.28
N GLU A 175 24.78 -3.36 18.01
CA GLU A 175 25.61 -3.82 16.88
C GLU A 175 25.91 -5.32 16.97
N SER A 176 26.23 -5.82 18.17
CA SER A 176 26.46 -7.26 18.41
C SER A 176 25.18 -8.09 18.20
N LEU A 177 24.04 -7.63 18.74
CA LEU A 177 22.76 -8.31 18.62
C LEU A 177 22.24 -8.34 17.18
N VAL A 178 22.38 -7.24 16.43
CA VAL A 178 22.06 -7.19 15.01
C VAL A 178 22.94 -8.15 14.19
N GLY A 179 24.22 -8.26 14.54
CA GLY A 179 25.11 -9.24 13.93
C GLY A 179 24.68 -10.70 14.18
N ALA A 180 24.18 -11.00 15.38
CA ALA A 180 23.70 -12.34 15.76
C ALA A 180 22.28 -12.67 15.26
N HIS A 181 21.42 -11.65 15.08
CA HIS A 181 20.01 -11.79 14.73
C HIS A 181 19.66 -10.90 13.52
N THR A 182 20.28 -11.21 12.39
CA THR A 182 20.30 -10.34 11.20
C THR A 182 18.91 -10.00 10.65
N TYR A 183 17.92 -10.88 10.80
CA TYR A 183 16.55 -10.65 10.30
C TYR A 183 15.60 -10.03 11.34
N GLN A 184 16.07 -9.70 12.54
CA GLN A 184 15.20 -9.17 13.60
C GLN A 184 15.06 -7.65 13.50
N GLU A 185 14.04 -7.20 12.76
CA GLU A 185 13.81 -5.79 12.44
C GLU A 185 13.68 -4.86 13.67
N ARG A 186 13.17 -5.35 14.81
CA ARG A 186 13.08 -4.56 16.06
C ARG A 186 14.46 -4.14 16.58
N LEU A 187 15.47 -5.01 16.48
CA LEU A 187 16.84 -4.68 16.89
C LEU A 187 17.47 -3.65 15.96
N HIS A 188 17.22 -3.75 14.67
CA HIS A 188 17.65 -2.75 13.68
C HIS A 188 17.02 -1.39 13.96
N ALA A 189 15.71 -1.34 14.26
CA ALA A 189 15.02 -0.11 14.59
C ALA A 189 15.61 0.55 15.84
N GLN A 190 15.90 -0.24 16.88
CA GLN A 190 16.54 0.22 18.11
C GLN A 190 17.96 0.75 17.86
N LEU A 191 18.77 0.09 17.02
CA LEU A 191 20.12 0.55 16.62
C LEU A 191 20.06 1.88 15.86
N ILE A 192 19.19 1.97 14.86
CA ILE A 192 18.99 3.17 14.03
C ILE A 192 18.56 4.35 14.92
N LEU A 193 17.60 4.13 15.83
CA LEU A 193 17.13 5.15 16.77
C LEU A 193 18.23 5.57 17.75
N ALA A 194 19.02 4.61 18.27
CA ALA A 194 20.13 4.91 19.17
C ALA A 194 21.21 5.77 18.49
N LEU A 195 21.62 5.41 17.27
CA LEU A 195 22.57 6.16 16.46
C LEU A 195 22.06 7.58 16.17
N TYR A 196 20.79 7.71 15.79
CA TYR A 196 20.18 9.00 15.52
C TYR A 196 20.15 9.90 16.77
N ARG A 197 19.67 9.38 17.91
CA ARG A 197 19.62 10.12 19.19
C ARG A 197 21.00 10.49 19.73
N SER A 198 22.04 9.73 19.37
CA SER A 198 23.45 10.08 19.62
C SER A 198 24.04 11.13 18.67
N GLY A 199 23.24 11.73 17.77
CA GLY A 199 23.72 12.70 16.79
C GLY A 199 24.48 12.07 15.61
N ARG A 200 24.46 10.73 15.47
CA ARG A 200 25.14 9.97 14.40
C ARG A 200 24.16 9.67 13.26
N GLN A 201 23.52 10.72 12.70
CA GLN A 201 22.46 10.57 11.69
C GLN A 201 22.91 9.80 10.44
N ALA A 202 24.12 10.07 9.93
CA ALA A 202 24.64 9.38 8.75
C ALA A 202 24.78 7.86 8.99
N GLU A 203 25.20 7.47 10.19
CA GLU A 203 25.36 6.07 10.58
C GLU A 203 24.02 5.39 10.80
N ALA A 204 23.02 6.11 11.31
CA ALA A 204 21.64 5.63 11.43
C ALA A 204 21.04 5.30 10.03
N LEU A 205 21.23 6.19 9.05
CA LEU A 205 20.79 5.94 7.67
C LEU A 205 21.58 4.82 7.00
N GLN A 206 22.87 4.69 7.28
CA GLN A 206 23.70 3.58 6.78
C GLN A 206 23.26 2.24 7.37
N ALA A 207 22.90 2.20 8.66
CA ALA A 207 22.35 1.01 9.31
C ALA A 207 21.02 0.58 8.66
N TYR A 208 20.12 1.54 8.40
CA TYR A 208 18.88 1.27 7.66
C TYR A 208 19.13 0.72 6.24
N GLN A 209 20.04 1.34 5.48
CA GLN A 209 20.39 0.86 4.14
C GLN A 209 21.02 -0.54 4.17
N SER A 210 21.70 -0.90 5.26
CA SER A 210 22.31 -2.20 5.43
C SER A 210 21.26 -3.28 5.67
N VAL A 211 20.29 -3.06 6.57
CA VAL A 211 19.19 -4.01 6.78
C VAL A 211 18.29 -4.13 5.56
N ARG A 212 18.01 -3.02 4.86
CA ARG A 212 17.23 -3.04 3.61
C ARG A 212 17.90 -3.90 2.53
N ARG A 213 19.23 -3.82 2.38
CA ARG A 213 19.98 -4.69 1.47
C ARG A 213 19.90 -6.14 1.88
N VAL A 214 20.13 -6.46 3.16
CA VAL A 214 20.08 -7.86 3.62
C VAL A 214 18.69 -8.48 3.44
N LEU A 215 17.61 -7.79 3.82
CA LEU A 215 16.24 -8.29 3.65
C LEU A 215 15.86 -8.47 2.17
N SER A 216 16.31 -7.55 1.31
CA SER A 216 16.04 -7.62 -0.13
C SER A 216 16.85 -8.74 -0.81
N ASP A 217 18.16 -8.83 -0.51
CA ASP A 217 19.09 -9.73 -1.19
C ASP A 217 18.91 -11.19 -0.72
N GLU A 218 18.64 -11.41 0.57
CA GLU A 218 18.57 -12.75 1.14
C GLU A 218 17.14 -13.29 1.25
N LEU A 219 16.13 -12.43 1.47
CA LEU A 219 14.73 -12.85 1.68
C LEU A 219 13.76 -12.34 0.62
N GLY A 220 14.17 -11.42 -0.27
CA GLY A 220 13.27 -10.79 -1.24
C GLY A 220 12.18 -9.92 -0.61
N LEU A 221 12.36 -9.54 0.66
CA LEU A 221 11.39 -8.77 1.43
C LEU A 221 11.80 -7.30 1.50
N GLN A 222 10.82 -6.40 1.63
CA GLN A 222 11.07 -5.01 1.98
C GLN A 222 11.09 -4.85 3.52
N PRO A 223 11.81 -3.85 4.07
CA PRO A 223 11.70 -3.51 5.48
C PRO A 223 10.24 -3.27 5.88
N GLY A 224 9.84 -3.77 7.04
CA GLY A 224 8.53 -3.57 7.62
C GLY A 224 8.22 -2.09 7.89
N GLN A 225 6.94 -1.80 8.16
CA GLN A 225 6.45 -0.43 8.29
C GLN A 225 7.21 0.40 9.34
N ALA A 226 7.50 -0.19 10.51
CA ALA A 226 8.20 0.51 11.59
C ALA A 226 9.60 1.01 11.20
N LEU A 227 10.37 0.24 10.43
CA LEU A 227 11.69 0.66 9.95
C LEU A 227 11.58 1.78 8.90
N ARG A 228 10.59 1.68 7.99
CA ARG A 228 10.35 2.70 6.95
C ARG A 228 9.88 4.02 7.55
N ASP A 229 9.01 3.97 8.55
CA ASP A 229 8.56 5.15 9.28
C ASP A 229 9.70 5.83 10.04
N LEU A 230 10.59 5.02 10.66
CA LEU A 230 11.78 5.53 11.33
C LEU A 230 12.75 6.21 10.36
N GLU A 231 13.01 5.64 9.18
CA GLU A 231 13.81 6.30 8.13
C GLU A 231 13.17 7.63 7.72
N ALA A 232 11.87 7.64 7.43
CA ALA A 232 11.15 8.84 7.03
C ALA A 232 11.15 9.92 8.12
N ALA A 233 11.07 9.53 9.40
CA ALA A 233 11.16 10.44 10.53
C ALA A 233 12.59 11.00 10.69
N ILE A 234 13.63 10.19 10.50
CA ILE A 234 15.05 10.64 10.54
C ILE A 234 15.36 11.60 9.39
N LEU A 235 14.86 11.34 8.19
CA LEU A 235 15.07 12.21 7.02
C LEU A 235 14.37 13.56 7.17
N ARG A 236 13.24 13.60 7.89
CA ARG A 236 12.49 14.84 8.20
C ARG A 236 12.99 15.56 9.45
N GLN A 237 13.97 15.00 10.16
CA GLN A 237 14.43 15.49 11.46
C GLN A 237 13.27 15.70 12.45
N ASP A 238 12.37 14.73 12.51
CA ASP A 238 11.14 14.82 13.32
C ASP A 238 11.46 15.04 14.81
N GLU A 239 10.87 16.08 15.42
CA GLU A 239 11.06 16.41 16.83
C GLU A 239 10.57 15.28 17.75
N ALA A 240 9.61 14.45 17.32
CA ALA A 240 9.14 13.29 18.07
C ALA A 240 10.23 12.23 18.31
N LEU A 241 11.32 12.25 17.54
CA LEU A 241 12.46 11.35 17.73
C LEU A 241 13.45 11.84 18.79
N VAL A 242 13.39 13.12 19.17
CA VAL A 242 14.31 13.77 20.10
C VAL A 242 13.70 13.75 21.50
N LEU A 243 14.44 13.20 22.48
CA LEU A 243 14.09 13.32 23.89
C LEU A 243 14.53 14.70 24.38
N ASP A 244 13.73 15.73 24.14
CA ASP A 244 13.93 17.02 24.80
C ASP A 244 13.70 16.84 26.30
N GLY A 245 14.65 17.27 27.12
CA GLY A 245 14.71 17.14 28.57
C GLY A 245 13.60 17.86 29.34
N ARG A 246 12.33 17.59 29.02
CA ARG A 246 11.16 17.87 29.83
C ARG A 246 10.69 16.55 30.41
N THR A 247 10.75 16.49 31.73
CA THR A 247 10.15 15.45 32.57
C THR A 247 8.75 15.12 32.05
N MET A 248 8.60 13.91 31.51
CA MET A 248 7.29 13.33 31.22
C MET A 248 6.53 13.23 32.55
N PRO A 249 5.26 13.66 32.63
CA PRO A 249 4.44 13.38 33.80
C PRO A 249 4.25 11.85 33.90
N THR A 250 4.52 11.32 35.08
CA THR A 250 4.31 9.92 35.47
C THR A 250 2.86 9.51 35.17
N PRO A 251 2.59 8.31 34.61
CA PRO A 251 1.23 7.86 34.35
C PRO A 251 0.51 7.59 35.67
N SER A 252 -0.31 8.53 36.13
CA SER A 252 -1.36 8.24 37.10
C SER A 252 -2.42 7.36 36.43
N LEU A 253 -2.77 6.25 37.08
CA LEU A 253 -3.94 5.38 36.82
C LEU A 253 -5.18 6.19 36.39
N PRO A 254 -6.05 5.60 35.55
CA PRO A 254 -6.79 6.30 34.50
C PRO A 254 -7.73 7.36 35.06
N ALA A 255 -7.28 8.61 35.03
CA ALA A 255 -8.17 9.74 34.86
C ALA A 255 -8.44 9.83 33.35
N GLU A 256 -9.72 9.79 32.99
CA GLU A 256 -10.26 9.93 31.64
C GLU A 256 -9.33 10.78 30.76
N THR A 257 -8.63 10.13 29.83
CA THR A 257 -8.06 10.79 28.67
C THR A 257 -9.15 11.69 28.08
N PRO A 258 -8.88 12.98 27.78
CA PRO A 258 -9.72 13.65 26.81
C PRO A 258 -9.65 12.75 25.58
N GLU A 259 -10.81 12.29 25.12
CA GLU A 259 -10.95 11.50 23.91
C GLU A 259 -9.96 12.06 22.86
N PRO A 260 -9.17 11.22 22.17
CA PRO A 260 -8.73 11.65 20.85
C PRO A 260 -10.02 12.07 20.17
N ALA A 261 -10.16 13.35 19.79
CA ALA A 261 -11.35 13.83 19.10
C ALA A 261 -11.71 12.75 18.08
N PRO A 262 -12.94 12.20 18.15
CA PRO A 262 -13.30 11.02 17.38
C PRO A 262 -12.81 11.25 15.96
N ALA A 263 -12.12 10.27 15.37
CA ALA A 263 -11.78 10.35 13.96
C ALA A 263 -13.08 10.70 13.23
N GLU A 264 -13.22 11.96 12.82
CA GLU A 264 -14.51 12.48 12.39
C GLU A 264 -14.96 11.62 11.21
N ASP A 265 -16.18 11.11 11.29
CA ASP A 265 -16.77 10.39 10.17
C ASP A 265 -16.73 11.33 8.96
N GLU A 266 -16.08 10.90 7.88
CA GLU A 266 -16.03 11.63 6.61
C GLU A 266 -16.75 10.87 5.51
N LEU A 267 -17.43 11.59 4.63
CA LEU A 267 -18.07 10.99 3.46
C LEU A 267 -17.06 10.92 2.32
N ARG A 268 -16.72 9.72 1.84
CA ARG A 268 -15.75 9.56 0.76
C ARG A 268 -16.27 8.63 -0.33
N PRO A 269 -15.85 8.81 -1.59
CA PRO A 269 -16.08 7.82 -2.61
C PRO A 269 -15.20 6.59 -2.35
N VAL A 270 -15.82 5.43 -2.24
CA VAL A 270 -15.16 4.14 -1.97
C VAL A 270 -15.52 3.18 -3.09
N THR A 271 -14.55 2.42 -3.56
CA THR A 271 -14.82 1.24 -4.40
C THR A 271 -14.74 -0.01 -3.54
N VAL A 272 -15.83 -0.77 -3.53
CA VAL A 272 -15.98 -1.99 -2.74
C VAL A 272 -15.92 -3.20 -3.65
N LEU A 273 -15.13 -4.19 -3.26
CA LEU A 273 -15.03 -5.49 -3.91
C LEU A 273 -15.47 -6.57 -2.92
N PHE A 274 -16.43 -7.40 -3.34
CA PHE A 274 -16.77 -8.65 -2.66
C PHE A 274 -16.35 -9.83 -3.52
N ALA A 275 -15.67 -10.81 -2.94
CA ALA A 275 -15.37 -12.09 -3.57
C ALA A 275 -15.83 -13.23 -2.67
N ASP A 276 -16.35 -14.29 -3.26
CA ASP A 276 -17.06 -15.37 -2.56
C ASP A 276 -16.90 -16.69 -3.30
N ILE A 277 -16.73 -17.80 -2.56
CA ILE A 277 -16.59 -19.14 -3.11
C ILE A 277 -17.97 -19.72 -3.39
N VAL A 278 -18.21 -20.15 -4.62
CA VAL A 278 -19.51 -20.70 -5.03
C VAL A 278 -19.73 -22.06 -4.36
N GLY A 279 -20.85 -22.20 -3.66
CA GLY A 279 -21.28 -23.48 -3.10
C GLY A 279 -20.50 -23.95 -1.88
N SER A 280 -19.80 -23.06 -1.18
CA SER A 280 -19.04 -23.35 0.05
C SER A 280 -19.87 -24.08 1.12
N THR A 281 -21.16 -23.74 1.28
CA THR A 281 -22.05 -24.40 2.23
C THR A 281 -22.22 -25.89 1.91
N ALA A 282 -22.35 -26.23 0.62
CA ALA A 282 -22.44 -27.62 0.17
C ALA A 282 -21.11 -28.37 0.31
N LEU A 283 -19.97 -27.65 0.24
CA LEU A 283 -18.65 -28.24 0.56
C LEU A 283 -18.55 -28.58 2.05
N GLY A 284 -19.08 -27.71 2.92
CA GLY A 284 -19.14 -27.93 4.38
C GLY A 284 -19.96 -29.16 4.80
N GLU A 285 -20.97 -29.54 4.02
CA GLU A 285 -21.77 -30.75 4.26
C GLU A 285 -21.08 -32.04 3.78
N ARG A 286 -20.14 -31.93 2.82
CA ARG A 286 -19.50 -33.08 2.16
C ARG A 286 -18.12 -33.42 2.69
N LEU A 287 -17.43 -32.47 3.31
CA LEU A 287 -16.04 -32.59 3.76
C LEU A 287 -15.93 -32.47 5.28
N ALA A 288 -14.83 -33.00 5.85
CA ALA A 288 -14.53 -32.79 7.27
C ALA A 288 -14.18 -31.31 7.53
N PRO A 289 -14.43 -30.77 8.75
CA PRO A 289 -14.14 -29.38 9.07
C PRO A 289 -12.69 -28.93 8.80
N ASP A 290 -11.71 -29.82 9.02
CA ASP A 290 -10.30 -29.54 8.77
C ASP A 290 -9.99 -29.41 7.28
N ASP A 291 -10.63 -30.25 6.44
CA ASP A 291 -10.48 -30.21 4.98
C ASP A 291 -11.14 -28.96 4.38
N VAL A 292 -12.31 -28.57 4.89
CA VAL A 292 -12.98 -27.31 4.51
C VAL A 292 -12.10 -26.12 4.86
N LYS A 293 -11.53 -26.12 6.07
CA LYS A 293 -10.63 -25.05 6.54
C LYS A 293 -9.38 -24.95 5.67
N ALA A 294 -8.77 -26.07 5.29
CA ALA A 294 -7.62 -26.09 4.39
C ALA A 294 -7.99 -25.55 2.99
N LEU A 295 -9.07 -26.07 2.41
CA LEU A 295 -9.51 -25.75 1.06
C LEU A 295 -9.94 -24.27 0.91
N VAL A 296 -10.87 -23.84 1.77
CA VAL A 296 -11.44 -22.48 1.78
C VAL A 296 -10.42 -21.48 2.29
N GLY A 297 -9.67 -21.81 3.34
CA GLY A 297 -8.66 -20.93 3.94
C GLY A 297 -7.53 -20.58 2.98
N GLU A 298 -7.04 -21.55 2.20
CA GLU A 298 -6.02 -21.29 1.17
C GLU A 298 -6.58 -20.38 0.06
N CYS A 299 -7.79 -20.64 -0.44
CA CYS A 299 -8.40 -19.78 -1.46
C CYS A 299 -8.61 -18.34 -0.96
N VAL A 300 -9.13 -18.18 0.28
CA VAL A 300 -9.29 -16.86 0.92
C VAL A 300 -7.95 -16.15 1.08
N THR A 301 -6.88 -16.87 1.45
CA THR A 301 -5.53 -16.32 1.57
C THR A 301 -5.02 -15.79 0.23
N GLN A 302 -5.18 -16.56 -0.85
CA GLN A 302 -4.79 -16.13 -2.20
C GLN A 302 -5.61 -14.93 -2.69
N MET A 303 -6.91 -14.88 -2.37
CA MET A 303 -7.75 -13.72 -2.69
C MET A 303 -7.29 -12.48 -1.91
N SER A 304 -6.98 -12.59 -0.62
CA SER A 304 -6.45 -11.48 0.19
C SER A 304 -5.13 -10.95 -0.35
N GLN A 305 -4.20 -11.84 -0.73
CA GLN A 305 -2.93 -11.43 -1.35
C GLN A 305 -3.17 -10.67 -2.66
N ALA A 306 -4.14 -11.09 -3.48
CA ALA A 306 -4.51 -10.37 -4.70
C ALA A 306 -5.13 -8.98 -4.41
N VAL A 307 -5.81 -8.80 -3.27
CA VAL A 307 -6.30 -7.47 -2.85
C VAL A 307 -5.12 -6.57 -2.46
N GLU A 308 -4.22 -7.07 -1.63
CA GLU A 308 -3.05 -6.34 -1.13
C GLU A 308 -2.06 -5.98 -2.24
N GLU A 309 -1.87 -6.86 -3.23
CA GLU A 309 -1.02 -6.63 -4.42
C GLU A 309 -1.42 -5.36 -5.17
N TYR A 310 -2.72 -5.08 -5.24
CA TYR A 310 -3.28 -3.90 -5.89
C TYR A 310 -3.54 -2.77 -4.90
N GLY A 311 -3.10 -2.91 -3.65
CA GLY A 311 -3.17 -1.97 -2.53
C GLY A 311 -4.57 -1.75 -1.95
N GLY A 312 -5.49 -2.68 -2.17
CA GLY A 312 -6.77 -2.69 -1.46
C GLY A 312 -6.58 -3.14 -0.01
N ILE A 313 -7.56 -2.86 0.84
CA ILE A 313 -7.57 -3.30 2.24
C ILE A 313 -8.68 -4.32 2.41
N VAL A 314 -8.36 -5.52 2.91
CA VAL A 314 -9.36 -6.52 3.30
C VAL A 314 -9.99 -6.08 4.62
N GLN A 315 -11.25 -5.68 4.57
CA GLN A 315 -11.98 -5.17 5.74
C GLN A 315 -12.50 -6.29 6.62
N ALA A 316 -13.08 -7.32 5.99
CA ALA A 316 -13.81 -8.35 6.70
C ALA A 316 -13.75 -9.67 5.95
N TYR A 317 -13.65 -10.74 6.71
CA TYR A 317 -13.85 -12.11 6.25
C TYR A 317 -15.31 -12.50 6.48
N ALA A 318 -16.02 -12.82 5.41
CA ALA A 318 -17.44 -13.20 5.45
C ALA A 318 -17.57 -14.72 5.32
N GLY A 319 -16.97 -15.47 6.24
CA GLY A 319 -16.91 -16.93 6.16
C GLY A 319 -15.98 -17.39 5.03
N ASP A 320 -16.56 -17.69 3.88
CA ASP A 320 -15.92 -18.19 2.65
C ASP A 320 -15.63 -17.10 1.60
N GLY A 321 -15.94 -15.85 1.93
CA GLY A 321 -15.68 -14.69 1.09
C GLY A 321 -14.87 -13.58 1.78
N ILE A 322 -14.44 -12.62 0.99
CA ILE A 322 -13.75 -11.41 1.44
C ILE A 322 -14.50 -10.14 1.01
N CYS A 323 -14.47 -9.13 1.87
CA CYS A 323 -14.86 -7.77 1.56
C CYS A 323 -13.61 -6.89 1.58
N ALA A 324 -13.36 -6.17 0.48
CA ALA A 324 -12.22 -5.29 0.34
C ALA A 324 -12.63 -3.89 -0.10
N TYR A 325 -11.88 -2.90 0.39
CA TYR A 325 -12.06 -1.50 0.05
C TYR A 325 -10.85 -0.94 -0.71
N PHE A 326 -11.16 -0.09 -1.69
CA PHE A 326 -10.23 0.77 -2.40
C PHE A 326 -10.70 2.22 -2.19
N GLY A 327 -9.76 3.11 -1.88
CA GLY A 327 -10.04 4.50 -1.51
C GLY A 327 -10.17 4.75 0.01
N VAL A 328 -9.81 3.76 0.84
CA VAL A 328 -9.82 3.87 2.31
C VAL A 328 -8.43 3.49 2.84
N PRO A 329 -7.83 4.27 3.79
CA PRO A 329 -8.33 5.55 4.31
C PRO A 329 -8.15 6.72 3.32
N HIS A 330 -7.40 6.54 2.23
CA HIS A 330 -7.09 7.60 1.26
C HIS A 330 -7.68 7.30 -0.12
N THR A 331 -8.43 8.26 -0.66
CA THR A 331 -9.02 8.20 -1.99
C THR A 331 -7.94 8.30 -3.06
N ARG A 332 -8.01 7.45 -4.09
CA ARG A 332 -7.18 7.53 -5.30
C ARG A 332 -8.05 7.61 -6.54
N GLU A 333 -7.49 8.21 -7.58
CA GLU A 333 -8.19 8.43 -8.85
C GLU A 333 -8.56 7.11 -9.55
N ASP A 334 -7.73 6.09 -9.39
CA ASP A 334 -7.82 4.79 -10.07
C ASP A 334 -8.37 3.67 -9.17
N ASP A 335 -8.98 3.98 -8.02
CA ASP A 335 -9.60 2.98 -7.14
C ASP A 335 -10.56 2.01 -7.85
N PRO A 336 -11.44 2.47 -8.78
CA PRO A 336 -12.26 1.57 -9.59
C PRO A 336 -11.45 0.59 -10.42
N GLU A 337 -10.35 1.05 -11.04
CA GLU A 337 -9.51 0.22 -11.90
C GLU A 337 -8.73 -0.80 -11.09
N ARG A 338 -8.19 -0.38 -9.94
CA ARG A 338 -7.50 -1.26 -9.00
C ARG A 338 -8.41 -2.40 -8.58
N ALA A 339 -9.64 -2.10 -8.18
CA ALA A 339 -10.63 -3.12 -7.85
C ALA A 339 -10.94 -4.06 -9.04
N ALA A 340 -11.08 -3.53 -10.25
CA ALA A 340 -11.32 -4.34 -11.45
C ALA A 340 -10.16 -5.30 -11.76
N ARG A 341 -8.92 -4.81 -11.65
CA ARG A 341 -7.72 -5.64 -11.84
C ARG A 341 -7.57 -6.69 -10.74
N THR A 342 -7.85 -6.34 -9.49
CA THR A 342 -7.95 -7.31 -8.38
C THR A 342 -8.99 -8.38 -8.67
N GLY A 343 -10.17 -8.01 -9.18
CA GLY A 343 -11.20 -8.98 -9.56
C GLY A 343 -10.70 -9.97 -10.61
N LEU A 344 -10.00 -9.49 -11.64
CA LEU A 344 -9.38 -10.35 -12.67
C LEU A 344 -8.30 -11.26 -12.08
N ARG A 345 -7.45 -10.72 -11.19
CA ARG A 345 -6.41 -11.47 -10.50
C ARG A 345 -7.00 -12.59 -9.63
N ILE A 346 -8.07 -12.29 -8.89
CA ILE A 346 -8.82 -13.27 -8.08
C ILE A 346 -9.36 -14.40 -8.96
N GLN A 347 -9.97 -14.07 -10.11
CA GLN A 347 -10.46 -15.09 -11.05
C GLN A 347 -9.31 -15.97 -11.61
N GLU A 348 -8.15 -15.37 -11.89
CA GLU A 348 -6.99 -16.09 -12.39
C GLU A 348 -6.43 -17.08 -11.36
N VAL A 349 -6.20 -16.63 -10.11
CA VAL A 349 -5.68 -17.50 -9.03
C VAL A 349 -6.69 -18.58 -8.65
N ALA A 350 -7.96 -18.22 -8.53
CA ALA A 350 -9.03 -19.17 -8.23
C ALA A 350 -9.19 -20.21 -9.36
N GLY A 351 -9.05 -19.82 -10.62
CA GLY A 351 -9.10 -20.75 -11.76
C GLY A 351 -7.90 -21.69 -11.84
N LYS A 352 -6.72 -21.28 -11.37
CA LYS A 352 -5.55 -22.17 -11.19
C LYS A 352 -5.82 -23.16 -10.07
N TYR A 353 -6.20 -22.65 -8.90
CA TYR A 353 -6.49 -23.44 -7.71
C TYR A 353 -7.63 -24.45 -7.95
N ALA A 354 -8.68 -24.08 -8.70
CA ALA A 354 -9.78 -24.97 -9.06
C ALA A 354 -9.31 -26.26 -9.76
N ARG A 355 -8.25 -26.19 -10.57
CA ARG A 355 -7.67 -27.39 -11.23
C ARG A 355 -7.02 -28.32 -10.21
N ASP A 356 -6.21 -27.76 -9.32
CA ASP A 356 -5.55 -28.52 -8.24
C ASP A 356 -6.60 -29.14 -7.30
N VAL A 357 -7.67 -28.40 -7.01
CA VAL A 357 -8.80 -28.87 -6.21
C VAL A 357 -9.54 -30.01 -6.90
N THR A 358 -9.77 -29.91 -8.21
CA THR A 358 -10.42 -30.98 -8.97
C THR A 358 -9.58 -32.25 -8.94
N GLU A 359 -8.27 -32.14 -9.13
CA GLU A 359 -7.34 -33.28 -9.16
C GLU A 359 -7.19 -33.94 -7.78
N ALA A 360 -7.00 -33.14 -6.72
CA ALA A 360 -6.75 -33.66 -5.37
C ALA A 360 -8.03 -34.06 -4.62
N TRP A 361 -9.16 -33.38 -4.86
CA TRP A 361 -10.39 -33.53 -4.05
C TRP A 361 -11.61 -33.99 -4.85
N SER A 362 -11.50 -34.17 -6.17
CA SER A 362 -12.63 -34.56 -7.05
C SER A 362 -13.83 -33.61 -6.99
N ILE A 363 -13.58 -32.32 -6.85
CA ILE A 363 -14.59 -31.25 -6.84
C ILE A 363 -14.50 -30.48 -8.18
N PRO A 364 -15.38 -30.75 -9.17
CA PRO A 364 -15.22 -30.24 -10.53
C PRO A 364 -15.67 -28.78 -10.74
N ASP A 365 -16.49 -28.23 -9.83
CA ASP A 365 -17.16 -26.93 -10.01
C ASP A 365 -16.65 -25.85 -9.02
N PHE A 366 -15.40 -25.95 -8.57
CA PHE A 366 -14.82 -24.94 -7.68
C PHE A 366 -14.64 -23.62 -8.42
N ALA A 367 -15.35 -22.58 -8.00
CA ALA A 367 -15.31 -21.27 -8.63
C ALA A 367 -15.51 -20.14 -7.61
N VAL A 368 -14.97 -18.97 -7.94
CA VAL A 368 -15.17 -17.74 -7.19
C VAL A 368 -16.02 -16.78 -8.03
N ARG A 369 -16.88 -16.01 -7.40
CA ARG A 369 -17.63 -14.91 -8.04
C ARG A 369 -17.31 -13.59 -7.35
N VAL A 370 -17.24 -12.52 -8.14
CA VAL A 370 -16.80 -11.20 -7.67
C VAL A 370 -17.84 -10.14 -8.02
N GLY A 371 -18.08 -9.20 -7.11
CA GLY A 371 -18.90 -8.02 -7.35
C GLY A 371 -18.18 -6.74 -6.98
N ILE A 372 -18.25 -5.74 -7.85
CA ILE A 372 -17.55 -4.45 -7.67
C ILE A 372 -18.54 -3.30 -7.83
N ASN A 373 -18.49 -2.34 -6.90
CA ASN A 373 -19.29 -1.13 -6.96
C ASN A 373 -18.56 0.07 -6.35
N THR A 374 -18.71 1.24 -6.97
CA THR A 374 -18.16 2.51 -6.51
C THR A 374 -19.31 3.40 -6.05
N GLY A 375 -19.19 3.99 -4.86
CA GLY A 375 -20.18 4.93 -4.35
C GLY A 375 -19.72 5.60 -3.06
N ARG A 376 -20.55 6.49 -2.52
CA ARG A 376 -20.24 7.21 -1.28
C ARG A 376 -20.48 6.34 -0.05
N ALA A 377 -19.54 6.37 0.88
CA ALA A 377 -19.64 5.73 2.19
C ALA A 377 -19.10 6.66 3.27
N GLY A 378 -19.67 6.58 4.48
CA GLY A 378 -19.10 7.20 5.67
C GLY A 378 -17.91 6.36 6.13
N VAL A 379 -16.73 6.97 6.20
CA VAL A 379 -15.49 6.36 6.64
C VAL A 379 -15.18 6.89 8.03
N GLY A 380 -15.15 5.99 9.00
CA GLY A 380 -14.93 6.30 10.41
C GLY A 380 -14.17 5.19 11.11
N VAL A 381 -13.70 5.46 12.33
CA VAL A 381 -13.04 4.45 13.17
C VAL A 381 -14.07 3.82 14.10
N VAL A 382 -14.22 2.49 14.03
CA VAL A 382 -15.18 1.73 14.84
C VAL A 382 -14.44 0.62 15.60
N GLY A 383 -14.86 0.37 16.84
CA GLY A 383 -14.39 -0.76 17.67
C GLY A 383 -13.76 -0.34 19.00
N ALA A 384 -14.16 -0.99 20.10
CA ALA A 384 -13.54 -0.81 21.41
C ALA A 384 -12.29 -1.73 21.53
N GLY A 385 -11.10 -1.15 21.75
CA GLY A 385 -9.85 -1.88 22.00
C GLY A 385 -9.01 -2.27 20.77
N SER A 386 -9.58 -2.27 19.57
CA SER A 386 -8.85 -2.45 18.30
C SER A 386 -9.50 -1.59 17.21
N PRO A 387 -9.19 -0.29 17.15
CA PRO A 387 -9.84 0.63 16.22
C PRO A 387 -9.58 0.22 14.77
N GLN A 388 -10.65 0.00 14.00
CA GLN A 388 -10.56 -0.25 12.56
C GLN A 388 -11.28 0.85 11.80
N THR A 389 -10.69 1.31 10.71
CA THR A 389 -11.39 2.17 9.76
C THR A 389 -12.42 1.33 9.02
N VAL A 390 -13.69 1.75 9.04
CA VAL A 390 -14.79 1.05 8.37
C VAL A 390 -15.48 2.02 7.42
N ALA A 391 -15.77 1.57 6.21
CA ALA A 391 -16.68 2.26 5.29
C ALA A 391 -18.11 1.72 5.46
N LEU A 392 -19.00 2.53 6.01
CA LEU A 392 -20.42 2.22 6.20
C LEU A 392 -21.25 3.00 5.17
N GLY A 393 -22.02 2.30 4.34
CA GLY A 393 -22.86 2.97 3.35
C GLY A 393 -23.57 2.05 2.36
N ASP A 394 -24.44 2.66 1.55
CA ASP A 394 -25.21 1.98 0.49
C ASP A 394 -24.29 1.33 -0.56
N ALA A 395 -23.12 1.92 -0.82
CA ALA A 395 -22.14 1.39 -1.78
C ALA A 395 -21.70 -0.05 -1.46
N THR A 396 -21.47 -0.35 -0.17
CA THR A 396 -21.08 -1.69 0.33
C THR A 396 -22.22 -2.69 0.16
N ASN A 397 -23.45 -2.29 0.50
CA ASN A 397 -24.64 -3.15 0.35
C ASN A 397 -24.92 -3.49 -1.12
N VAL A 398 -24.78 -2.51 -2.02
CA VAL A 398 -24.97 -2.71 -3.45
C VAL A 398 -23.88 -3.65 -4.03
N ALA A 399 -22.63 -3.50 -3.61
CA ALA A 399 -21.52 -4.37 -4.04
C ALA A 399 -21.78 -5.85 -3.70
N ALA A 400 -22.22 -6.14 -2.48
CA ALA A 400 -22.55 -7.50 -2.05
C ALA A 400 -23.69 -8.11 -2.90
N ARG A 401 -24.68 -7.30 -3.31
CA ARG A 401 -25.78 -7.76 -4.16
C ARG A 401 -25.36 -8.00 -5.61
N ILE A 402 -24.49 -7.14 -6.14
CA ILE A 402 -23.87 -7.33 -7.45
C ILE A 402 -23.06 -8.63 -7.48
N GLN A 403 -22.28 -8.90 -6.42
CA GLN A 403 -21.54 -10.16 -6.27
C GLN A 403 -22.49 -11.37 -6.26
N SER A 404 -23.58 -11.29 -5.50
CA SER A 404 -24.57 -12.39 -5.42
C SER A 404 -25.24 -12.69 -6.76
N ALA A 405 -25.40 -11.69 -7.63
CA ALA A 405 -25.96 -11.83 -8.97
C ALA A 405 -24.92 -12.29 -10.03
N ALA A 406 -23.63 -12.28 -9.71
CA ALA A 406 -22.58 -12.75 -10.61
C ALA A 406 -22.66 -14.27 -10.81
N ALA A 407 -22.50 -14.71 -12.06
CA ALA A 407 -22.36 -16.13 -12.36
C ALA A 407 -21.03 -16.69 -11.80
N PRO A 408 -20.93 -18.00 -11.53
CA PRO A 408 -19.69 -18.63 -11.10
C PRO A 408 -18.52 -18.35 -12.06
N GLY A 409 -17.36 -17.97 -11.53
CA GLY A 409 -16.18 -17.66 -12.34
C GLY A 409 -16.26 -16.33 -13.09
N THR A 410 -17.11 -15.40 -12.63
CA THR A 410 -17.32 -14.10 -13.30
C THR A 410 -17.25 -12.93 -12.34
N ILE A 411 -17.06 -11.74 -12.91
CA ILE A 411 -16.99 -10.47 -12.19
C ILE A 411 -18.16 -9.60 -12.65
N ALA A 412 -19.06 -9.25 -11.74
CA ALA A 412 -20.14 -8.32 -11.98
C ALA A 412 -19.78 -6.93 -11.45
N VAL A 413 -20.13 -5.89 -12.21
CA VAL A 413 -19.74 -4.50 -11.93
C VAL A 413 -20.95 -3.60 -12.06
N GLY A 414 -21.14 -2.71 -11.08
CA GLY A 414 -22.20 -1.70 -11.10
C GLY A 414 -22.02 -0.72 -12.25
N ALA A 415 -23.13 -0.19 -12.79
CA ALA A 415 -23.11 0.67 -13.98
C ALA A 415 -22.15 1.86 -13.88
N GLU A 416 -22.09 2.54 -12.73
CA GLU A 416 -21.20 3.69 -12.51
C GLU A 416 -19.72 3.28 -12.59
N THR A 417 -19.35 2.18 -11.94
CA THR A 417 -17.99 1.64 -12.00
C THR A 417 -17.63 1.18 -13.41
N ALA A 418 -18.54 0.48 -14.10
CA ALA A 418 -18.32 0.00 -15.46
C ALA A 418 -18.09 1.15 -16.45
N ARG A 419 -18.89 2.22 -16.36
CA ARG A 419 -18.73 3.43 -17.18
C ARG A 419 -17.35 4.05 -17.03
N ARG A 420 -16.86 4.23 -15.80
CA ARG A 420 -15.53 4.79 -15.55
C ARG A 420 -14.41 3.96 -16.17
N LEU A 421 -14.64 2.67 -16.32
CA LEU A 421 -13.65 1.70 -16.77
C LEU A 421 -13.79 1.33 -18.25
N GLU A 422 -14.81 1.78 -18.95
CA GLU A 422 -15.17 1.34 -20.31
C GLU A 422 -14.06 1.58 -21.35
N HIS A 423 -13.20 2.57 -21.10
CA HIS A 423 -12.08 2.95 -21.94
C HIS A 423 -10.86 2.02 -21.78
N ARG A 424 -10.76 1.30 -20.65
CA ARG A 424 -9.66 0.36 -20.32
C ARG A 424 -10.09 -1.10 -20.30
N PHE A 425 -11.37 -1.38 -20.08
CA PHE A 425 -11.90 -2.73 -19.91
C PHE A 425 -13.08 -3.02 -20.85
N PHE A 426 -13.26 -4.28 -21.20
CA PHE A 426 -14.42 -4.75 -21.96
C PHE A 426 -15.50 -5.24 -20.99
N PHE A 427 -16.73 -4.78 -21.23
CA PHE A 427 -17.90 -5.09 -20.42
C PHE A 427 -19.02 -5.66 -21.29
N GLU A 428 -19.75 -6.64 -20.74
CA GLU A 428 -20.97 -7.19 -21.34
C GLU A 428 -22.18 -6.84 -20.47
N PRO A 429 -23.29 -6.33 -21.02
CA PRO A 429 -24.48 -6.02 -20.22
C PRO A 429 -25.06 -7.28 -19.57
N LEU A 430 -25.30 -7.25 -18.26
CA LEU A 430 -26.02 -8.31 -17.52
C LEU A 430 -27.48 -7.95 -17.21
N GLY A 431 -27.87 -6.71 -17.51
CA GLY A 431 -29.22 -6.19 -17.24
C GLY A 431 -29.36 -5.58 -15.85
N GLU A 432 -30.59 -5.56 -15.36
CA GLU A 432 -30.97 -4.90 -14.12
C GLU A 432 -31.24 -5.90 -13.00
N ILE A 433 -30.66 -5.69 -11.81
CA ILE A 433 -30.88 -6.50 -10.62
C ILE A 433 -31.69 -5.76 -9.56
N PRO A 434 -32.66 -6.42 -8.91
CA PRO A 434 -33.41 -5.81 -7.80
C PRO A 434 -32.54 -5.73 -6.54
N VAL A 435 -32.54 -4.58 -5.87
CA VAL A 435 -31.87 -4.39 -4.58
C VAL A 435 -32.94 -4.21 -3.50
N LYS A 436 -33.02 -5.17 -2.56
CA LYS A 436 -34.00 -5.14 -1.45
C LYS A 436 -33.78 -3.88 -0.61
N GLY A 437 -34.82 -3.04 -0.49
CA GLY A 437 -34.77 -1.76 0.24
C GLY A 437 -34.66 -0.51 -0.65
N ARG A 438 -34.51 -0.68 -1.98
CA ARG A 438 -34.67 0.39 -2.97
C ARG A 438 -35.94 0.19 -3.80
N THR A 439 -36.50 1.29 -4.28
CA THR A 439 -37.59 1.31 -5.28
C THR A 439 -37.09 1.13 -6.72
N GLY A 440 -35.77 1.18 -6.96
CA GLY A 440 -35.15 1.09 -8.29
C GLY A 440 -34.23 -0.13 -8.45
N HIS A 441 -34.10 -0.59 -9.70
CA HIS A 441 -33.14 -1.63 -10.08
C HIS A 441 -31.74 -1.05 -10.27
N VAL A 442 -30.72 -1.89 -10.11
CA VAL A 442 -29.32 -1.52 -10.39
C VAL A 442 -28.90 -2.19 -11.68
N SER A 443 -28.48 -1.39 -12.68
CA SER A 443 -27.87 -1.91 -13.90
C SER A 443 -26.47 -2.47 -13.61
N VAL A 444 -26.19 -3.65 -14.15
CA VAL A 444 -24.95 -4.39 -13.92
C VAL A 444 -24.37 -4.86 -15.25
N SER A 445 -23.05 -4.88 -15.33
CA SER A 445 -22.30 -5.44 -16.46
C SER A 445 -21.26 -6.44 -15.98
N ARG A 446 -20.98 -7.46 -16.79
CA ARG A 446 -19.89 -8.40 -16.58
C ARG A 446 -18.59 -7.77 -17.04
N LEU A 447 -17.60 -7.73 -16.17
CA LEU A 447 -16.22 -7.44 -16.56
C LEU A 447 -15.60 -8.69 -17.20
N VAL A 448 -15.19 -8.57 -18.46
CA VAL A 448 -14.60 -9.69 -19.22
C VAL A 448 -13.08 -9.69 -19.13
N GLY A 449 -12.47 -8.50 -19.21
CA GLY A 449 -11.02 -8.37 -19.23
C GLY A 449 -10.57 -6.97 -19.67
N PRO A 450 -9.25 -6.72 -19.66
CA PRO A 450 -8.69 -5.48 -20.20
C PRO A 450 -8.95 -5.42 -21.71
N ARG A 451 -9.10 -4.21 -22.26
CA ARG A 451 -9.20 -4.03 -23.71
C ARG A 451 -7.81 -4.25 -24.32
N SER A 452 -7.60 -5.41 -24.93
CA SER A 452 -6.51 -5.59 -25.89
C SER A 452 -6.92 -4.99 -27.24
N ARG A 453 -6.00 -4.22 -27.83
CA ARG A 453 -6.07 -3.55 -29.15
C ARG A 453 -6.80 -2.20 -29.19
N GLY A 454 -6.03 -1.15 -29.47
CA GLY A 454 -5.89 -0.52 -30.80
C GLY A 454 -7.15 -0.13 -31.60
N ARG A 455 -8.37 -0.30 -31.08
CA ARG A 455 -9.55 0.32 -31.66
C ARG A 455 -9.52 1.78 -31.26
N SER A 456 -9.36 2.63 -32.27
CA SER A 456 -9.61 4.06 -32.19
C SER A 456 -10.86 4.29 -31.36
N VAL A 457 -10.68 4.71 -30.10
CA VAL A 457 -11.69 5.51 -29.44
C VAL A 457 -11.97 6.64 -30.41
N ALA A 458 -13.23 7.00 -30.64
CA ALA A 458 -13.55 8.17 -31.43
C ALA A 458 -12.75 9.33 -30.83
N LEU A 459 -11.74 9.81 -31.58
CA LEU A 459 -10.84 10.81 -31.06
C LEU A 459 -11.67 12.04 -30.73
N ARG A 460 -11.66 12.42 -29.46
CA ARG A 460 -12.38 13.60 -29.02
C ARG A 460 -11.83 14.84 -29.75
N PRO A 461 -12.64 15.87 -29.98
CA PRO A 461 -12.17 17.07 -30.64
C PRO A 461 -10.98 17.68 -29.88
N LEU A 462 -9.93 18.06 -30.62
CA LEU A 462 -8.81 18.83 -30.07
C LEU A 462 -9.11 20.32 -30.33
N VAL A 463 -9.03 21.14 -29.29
CA VAL A 463 -9.35 22.59 -29.33
C VAL A 463 -8.27 23.34 -28.56
N GLY A 464 -7.81 24.48 -29.08
CA GLY A 464 -6.89 25.39 -28.37
C GLY A 464 -5.49 24.82 -28.15
N ARG A 465 -5.01 23.94 -29.05
CA ARG A 465 -3.72 23.22 -28.92
C ARG A 465 -2.84 23.35 -30.16
N GLU A 466 -3.06 24.38 -30.97
CA GLU A 466 -2.38 24.58 -32.25
C GLU A 466 -0.85 24.73 -32.06
N GLN A 467 -0.42 25.39 -30.98
CA GLN A 467 1.00 25.59 -30.68
C GLN A 467 1.68 24.28 -30.24
N GLU A 468 1.02 23.49 -29.40
CA GLU A 468 1.49 22.18 -28.97
C GLU A 468 1.57 21.22 -30.15
N VAL A 469 0.55 21.19 -31.02
CA VAL A 469 0.55 20.37 -32.24
C VAL A 469 1.67 20.78 -33.19
N ALA A 470 1.94 22.09 -33.36
CA ALA A 470 3.06 22.55 -34.17
C ALA A 470 4.42 22.04 -33.64
N LYS A 471 4.60 21.98 -32.32
CA LYS A 471 5.80 21.40 -31.69
C LYS A 471 5.87 19.89 -31.88
N LEU A 472 4.75 19.16 -31.77
CA LEU A 472 4.71 17.73 -32.07
C LEU A 472 5.14 17.43 -33.51
N ARG A 473 4.64 18.18 -34.49
CA ARG A 473 5.06 18.05 -35.91
C ARG A 473 6.56 18.24 -36.09
N ARG A 474 7.16 19.19 -35.36
CA ARG A 474 8.61 19.38 -35.40
C ARG A 474 9.36 18.17 -34.86
N LEU A 475 8.94 17.60 -33.73
CA LEU A 475 9.55 16.40 -33.15
C LEU A 475 9.46 15.19 -34.08
N VAL A 476 8.32 15.02 -34.76
CA VAL A 476 8.15 13.95 -35.77
C VAL A 476 9.13 14.14 -36.93
N SER A 477 9.28 15.35 -37.45
CA SER A 477 10.22 15.63 -38.54
C SER A 477 11.70 15.40 -38.13
N GLU A 478 12.07 15.72 -36.90
CA GLU A 478 13.41 15.45 -36.37
C GLU A 478 13.66 13.94 -36.22
N LEU A 479 12.66 13.19 -35.75
CA LEU A 479 12.71 11.74 -35.63
C LEU A 479 12.89 11.07 -37.00
N GLU A 480 12.13 11.50 -38.01
CA GLU A 480 12.27 11.05 -39.41
C GLU A 480 13.66 11.36 -39.98
N ALA A 481 14.26 12.48 -39.58
CA ALA A 481 15.62 12.85 -39.96
C ALA A 481 16.70 12.05 -39.18
N GLY A 482 16.32 11.01 -38.45
CA GLY A 482 17.21 10.12 -37.72
C GLY A 482 17.64 10.63 -36.35
N ARG A 483 17.06 11.73 -35.85
CA ARG A 483 17.48 12.37 -34.60
C ARG A 483 16.54 12.00 -33.45
N GLY A 484 17.06 11.26 -32.48
CA GLY A 484 16.34 10.98 -31.23
C GLY A 484 16.18 12.21 -30.34
N GLN A 485 15.10 12.21 -29.55
CA GLN A 485 14.70 13.30 -28.65
C GLN A 485 13.90 12.77 -27.45
N ALA A 486 13.74 13.62 -26.43
CA ALA A 486 12.83 13.40 -25.31
C ALA A 486 11.71 14.44 -25.31
N LEU A 487 10.46 14.00 -25.15
CA LEU A 487 9.28 14.85 -25.02
C LEU A 487 8.66 14.69 -23.63
N LEU A 488 8.58 15.79 -22.89
CA LEU A 488 7.92 15.85 -21.60
C LEU A 488 6.55 16.52 -21.74
N LEU A 489 5.47 15.78 -21.50
CA LEU A 489 4.10 16.30 -21.44
C LEU A 489 3.71 16.53 -19.98
N VAL A 490 3.68 17.79 -19.54
CA VAL A 490 3.44 18.15 -18.15
C VAL A 490 2.07 18.79 -18.00
N GLY A 491 1.29 18.34 -17.03
CA GLY A 491 0.05 19.04 -16.70
C GLY A 491 -0.87 18.28 -15.75
N GLU A 492 -1.94 18.94 -15.35
CA GLU A 492 -2.94 18.40 -14.42
C GLU A 492 -3.71 17.20 -15.00
N PRO A 493 -4.37 16.38 -14.15
CA PRO A 493 -5.29 15.35 -14.61
C PRO A 493 -6.39 15.93 -15.52
N GLY A 494 -6.71 15.24 -16.61
CA GLY A 494 -7.79 15.67 -17.53
C GLY A 494 -7.45 16.82 -18.48
N ILE A 495 -6.29 17.47 -18.34
CA ILE A 495 -5.91 18.66 -19.13
C ILE A 495 -5.72 18.41 -20.64
N GLY A 496 -5.63 17.13 -21.06
CA GLY A 496 -5.49 16.72 -22.46
C GLY A 496 -4.19 16.00 -22.84
N LYS A 497 -3.34 15.60 -21.88
CA LYS A 497 -2.07 14.88 -22.14
C LYS A 497 -2.25 13.65 -23.05
N THR A 498 -3.15 12.74 -22.67
CA THR A 498 -3.45 11.51 -23.43
C THR A 498 -4.03 11.82 -24.82
N ARG A 499 -4.80 12.90 -24.96
CA ARG A 499 -5.31 13.34 -26.26
C ARG A 499 -4.18 13.87 -27.16
N LEU A 500 -3.19 14.57 -26.60
CA LEU A 500 -1.99 14.99 -27.35
C LEU A 500 -1.08 13.81 -27.69
N LEU A 501 -0.96 12.79 -26.84
CA LEU A 501 -0.29 11.53 -27.22
C LEU A 501 -0.98 10.86 -28.41
N ALA A 502 -2.32 10.82 -28.41
CA ALA A 502 -3.08 10.28 -29.53
C ALA A 502 -2.90 11.13 -30.81
N GLU A 503 -2.79 12.46 -30.66
CA GLU A 503 -2.49 13.36 -31.79
C GLU A 503 -1.08 13.09 -32.34
N LEU A 504 -0.07 13.00 -31.46
CA LEU A 504 1.30 12.64 -31.83
C LEU A 504 1.29 11.32 -32.62
N ARG A 505 0.60 10.30 -32.11
CA ARG A 505 0.47 9.01 -32.77
C ARG A 505 -0.16 9.11 -34.16
N SER A 506 -1.15 9.98 -34.35
CA SER A 506 -1.75 10.20 -35.69
C SER A 506 -0.86 10.99 -36.66
N LEU A 507 0.14 11.71 -36.15
CA LEU A 507 1.10 12.46 -36.96
C LEU A 507 2.28 11.60 -37.42
N LEU A 508 2.50 10.44 -36.78
CA LEU A 508 3.62 9.56 -37.11
C LEU A 508 3.39 8.84 -38.46
N PRO A 509 4.43 8.64 -39.26
CA PRO A 509 4.38 7.75 -40.42
C PRO A 509 4.06 6.31 -40.04
N ASP A 510 3.41 5.58 -40.95
CA ASP A 510 3.10 4.15 -40.79
C ASP A 510 4.35 3.29 -40.53
N GLU A 511 5.51 3.74 -40.98
CA GLU A 511 6.81 3.08 -40.83
C GLU A 511 7.43 3.27 -39.44
N THR A 512 6.79 3.99 -38.52
CA THR A 512 7.29 4.21 -37.14
C THR A 512 6.82 3.11 -36.19
N THR A 513 7.71 2.65 -35.29
CA THR A 513 7.30 1.76 -34.20
C THR A 513 6.73 2.57 -33.04
N TRP A 514 5.47 2.35 -32.66
CA TRP A 514 4.88 2.90 -31.44
C TRP A 514 4.89 1.88 -30.31
N LEU A 515 5.56 2.22 -29.21
CA LEU A 515 5.60 1.45 -27.97
C LEU A 515 5.00 2.30 -26.84
N GLU A 516 4.16 1.71 -26.00
CA GLU A 516 3.45 2.45 -24.95
C GLU A 516 3.26 1.61 -23.69
N GLY A 517 3.65 2.18 -22.55
CA GLY A 517 3.55 1.58 -21.22
C GLY A 517 3.01 2.58 -20.20
N HIS A 518 2.34 2.06 -19.16
CA HIS A 518 1.68 2.89 -18.15
C HIS A 518 2.27 2.61 -16.77
N CYS A 519 2.59 3.68 -16.05
CA CYS A 519 2.92 3.56 -14.64
C CYS A 519 1.65 3.34 -13.81
N LEU A 520 1.71 2.39 -12.88
CA LEU A 520 0.60 2.08 -11.97
C LEU A 520 0.74 2.93 -10.70
N SER A 521 -0.36 3.46 -10.18
CA SER A 521 -0.35 4.24 -8.92
C SER A 521 -0.13 3.37 -7.66
N TYR A 522 0.00 2.05 -7.83
CA TYR A 522 0.00 1.06 -6.77
C TYR A 522 1.08 0.00 -6.99
N GLY A 523 1.44 -0.70 -5.92
CA GLY A 523 2.36 -1.85 -5.95
C GLY A 523 3.84 -1.51 -6.16
N GLY A 524 4.19 -0.31 -6.62
CA GLY A 524 5.60 0.09 -6.81
C GLY A 524 6.38 -0.90 -7.68
N LEU A 525 5.70 -1.58 -8.62
CA LEU A 525 6.25 -2.74 -9.31
C LEU A 525 7.48 -2.34 -10.13
N PRO A 526 8.66 -2.93 -9.85
CA PRO A 526 9.88 -2.59 -10.56
C PRO A 526 9.74 -2.77 -12.07
N SER A 527 10.11 -1.74 -12.84
CA SER A 527 10.12 -1.77 -14.32
C SER A 527 8.78 -2.11 -14.99
N TRP A 528 7.65 -2.02 -14.28
CA TRP A 528 6.34 -2.40 -14.82
C TRP A 528 5.95 -1.80 -16.19
N PRO A 529 6.04 -0.47 -16.43
CA PRO A 529 5.66 0.09 -17.73
C PRO A 529 6.48 -0.52 -18.88
N PHE A 530 7.71 -0.95 -18.60
CA PHE A 530 8.59 -1.59 -19.58
C PHE A 530 8.26 -3.08 -19.77
N ILE A 531 7.87 -3.78 -18.70
CA ILE A 531 7.29 -5.13 -18.81
C ILE A 531 6.05 -5.09 -19.69
N GLU A 532 5.15 -4.13 -19.46
CA GLU A 532 3.92 -3.96 -20.23
C GLU A 532 4.23 -3.71 -21.72
N VAL A 533 5.18 -2.82 -22.02
CA VAL A 533 5.62 -2.54 -23.39
C VAL A 533 6.15 -3.81 -24.07
N LEU A 534 7.02 -4.56 -23.39
CA LEU A 534 7.63 -5.77 -23.93
C LEU A 534 6.58 -6.87 -24.16
N GLN A 535 5.68 -7.09 -23.21
CA GLN A 535 4.58 -8.05 -23.33
C GLN A 535 3.66 -7.71 -24.50
N ARG A 536 3.25 -6.44 -24.63
CA ARG A 536 2.41 -5.96 -25.73
C ARG A 536 3.10 -6.12 -27.09
N TRP A 537 4.39 -5.83 -27.17
CA TRP A 537 5.14 -5.99 -28.41
C TRP A 537 5.32 -7.47 -28.79
N LEU A 538 5.44 -8.37 -27.80
CA LEU A 538 5.51 -9.82 -28.02
C LEU A 538 4.17 -10.49 -28.29
N ASP A 539 3.05 -9.80 -28.04
CA ASP A 539 1.69 -10.36 -28.11
C ASP A 539 1.53 -11.54 -27.14
N VAL A 540 1.93 -11.30 -25.87
CA VAL A 540 1.82 -12.23 -24.74
C VAL A 540 1.10 -11.57 -23.56
N GLU A 541 0.40 -12.37 -22.77
CA GLU A 541 -0.34 -11.94 -21.59
C GLU A 541 0.26 -12.49 -20.29
N ILE A 542 -0.10 -11.88 -19.16
CA ILE A 542 0.29 -12.35 -17.84
C ILE A 542 -0.42 -13.69 -17.59
N GLY A 543 0.37 -14.73 -17.32
CA GLY A 543 -0.14 -16.08 -17.07
C GLY A 543 -0.16 -17.00 -18.30
N ASP A 544 0.27 -16.51 -19.46
CA ASP A 544 0.56 -17.37 -20.61
C ASP A 544 1.53 -18.48 -20.22
N ALA A 545 1.32 -19.68 -20.76
CA ALA A 545 2.22 -20.80 -20.55
C ALA A 545 3.63 -20.44 -21.05
N GLU A 546 4.65 -20.84 -20.29
CA GLU A 546 6.05 -20.52 -20.59
C GLU A 546 6.46 -20.88 -22.04
N VAL A 547 5.93 -22.00 -22.55
CA VAL A 547 6.16 -22.45 -23.94
C VAL A 547 5.65 -21.42 -24.96
N VAL A 548 4.51 -20.78 -24.71
CA VAL A 548 3.95 -19.73 -25.58
C VAL A 548 4.88 -18.52 -25.56
N VAL A 549 5.28 -18.06 -24.37
CA VAL A 549 6.17 -16.91 -24.20
C VAL A 549 7.52 -17.16 -24.89
N ARG A 550 8.16 -18.32 -24.65
CA ARG A 550 9.42 -18.70 -25.30
C ARG A 550 9.30 -18.78 -26.83
N THR A 551 8.17 -19.27 -27.33
CA THR A 551 7.89 -19.31 -28.78
C THR A 551 7.81 -17.91 -29.37
N ARG A 552 7.09 -16.98 -28.71
CA ARG A 552 6.98 -15.57 -29.14
C ARG A 552 8.32 -14.84 -29.08
N VAL A 553 9.10 -15.06 -28.02
CA VAL A 553 10.47 -14.53 -27.87
C VAL A 553 11.34 -14.98 -29.04
N ARG A 554 11.40 -16.30 -29.33
CA ARG A 554 12.19 -16.80 -30.46
C ARG A 554 11.74 -16.24 -31.81
N ALA A 555 10.43 -16.13 -32.02
CA ALA A 555 9.86 -15.66 -33.28
C ALA A 555 10.07 -14.15 -33.52
N ARG A 556 10.02 -13.32 -32.47
CA ARG A 556 10.09 -11.85 -32.61
C ARG A 556 11.42 -11.24 -32.20
N LEU A 557 12.01 -11.65 -31.07
CA LEU A 557 13.32 -11.14 -30.64
C LEU A 557 14.46 -11.81 -31.40
N GLY A 558 14.34 -13.10 -31.73
CA GLY A 558 15.38 -13.84 -32.48
C GLY A 558 15.88 -13.10 -33.74
N PRO A 559 14.99 -12.69 -34.67
CA PRO A 559 15.39 -11.95 -35.86
C PRO A 559 16.13 -10.62 -35.60
N LEU A 560 15.81 -9.92 -34.51
CA LEU A 560 16.48 -8.66 -34.15
C LEU A 560 17.94 -8.89 -33.73
N PHE A 561 18.25 -10.08 -33.19
CA PHE A 561 19.58 -10.43 -32.71
C PHE A 561 20.27 -11.46 -33.62
N GLY A 562 19.99 -11.42 -34.93
CA GLY A 562 20.67 -12.25 -35.94
C GLY A 562 20.21 -13.71 -35.99
N GLY A 563 19.03 -14.04 -35.47
CA GLY A 563 18.41 -15.37 -35.53
C GLY A 563 18.95 -16.39 -34.53
N ASP A 564 19.93 -16.01 -33.71
CA ASP A 564 20.56 -16.85 -32.69
C ASP A 564 19.94 -16.56 -31.31
N PRO A 565 19.20 -17.51 -30.69
CA PRO A 565 18.61 -17.32 -29.37
C PRO A 565 19.60 -16.99 -28.26
N SER A 566 20.89 -17.34 -28.41
CA SER A 566 21.93 -17.03 -27.42
C SER A 566 22.36 -15.56 -27.42
N ARG A 567 22.03 -14.82 -28.50
CA ARG A 567 22.30 -13.39 -28.63
C ARG A 567 21.19 -12.51 -28.07
N VAL A 568 20.01 -13.09 -27.76
CA VAL A 568 18.93 -12.36 -27.11
C VAL A 568 19.38 -12.00 -25.69
N PRO A 569 19.36 -10.72 -25.28
CA PRO A 569 19.83 -10.34 -23.96
C PRO A 569 19.06 -11.08 -22.84
N PRO A 570 19.76 -11.74 -21.90
CA PRO A 570 19.13 -12.55 -20.85
C PRO A 570 18.24 -11.70 -19.92
N GLY A 571 18.55 -10.41 -19.75
CA GLY A 571 17.76 -9.47 -18.97
C GLY A 571 16.30 -9.33 -19.42
N LEU A 572 16.01 -9.51 -20.71
CA LEU A 572 14.63 -9.51 -21.24
C LEU A 572 13.84 -10.73 -20.76
N GLY A 573 14.50 -11.88 -20.59
CA GLY A 573 13.88 -13.10 -20.08
C GLY A 573 13.35 -12.90 -18.67
N ARG A 574 14.07 -12.17 -17.82
CA ARG A 574 13.66 -11.91 -16.45
C ARG A 574 12.42 -11.02 -16.35
N LEU A 575 12.29 -10.00 -17.21
CA LEU A 575 11.06 -9.19 -17.31
C LEU A 575 9.84 -10.03 -17.70
N LEU A 576 10.06 -11.08 -18.50
CA LEU A 576 9.03 -12.01 -18.97
C LEU A 576 8.86 -13.25 -18.08
N ARG A 577 9.67 -13.37 -17.01
CA ARG A 577 9.72 -14.55 -16.13
C ARG A 577 10.01 -15.87 -16.87
N VAL A 578 10.88 -15.82 -17.88
CA VAL A 578 11.35 -17.00 -18.64
C VAL A 578 12.87 -17.04 -18.69
N GLU A 579 13.45 -18.24 -18.59
CA GLU A 579 14.91 -18.39 -18.69
C GLU A 579 15.37 -18.31 -20.15
N LEU A 580 16.27 -17.36 -20.43
CA LEU A 580 16.95 -17.15 -21.71
C LEU A 580 18.49 -17.19 -21.48
N GLY A 581 19.08 -18.37 -21.35
CA GLY A 581 20.54 -18.55 -21.21
C GLY A 581 20.98 -19.42 -20.02
N THR A 582 22.29 -19.58 -19.81
CA THR A 582 22.90 -20.38 -18.73
C THR A 582 23.45 -19.50 -17.60
N ASP A 583 22.82 -19.63 -16.42
CA ASP A 583 23.23 -19.27 -15.05
C ASP A 583 23.08 -17.85 -14.44
N ALA A 584 22.57 -17.91 -13.19
CA ALA A 584 22.71 -17.10 -11.97
C ALA A 584 22.44 -15.57 -11.95
N ALA A 585 21.57 -15.16 -11.02
CA ALA A 585 21.39 -13.81 -10.46
C ALA A 585 21.68 -12.62 -11.41
N THR A 586 20.82 -12.43 -12.42
CA THR A 586 20.85 -11.27 -13.31
C THR A 586 20.71 -9.97 -12.50
N ALA A 587 21.76 -9.15 -12.43
CA ALA A 587 21.72 -7.87 -11.72
C ALA A 587 20.68 -6.92 -12.36
N PRO A 588 20.06 -5.98 -11.62
CA PRO A 588 19.14 -4.99 -12.20
C PRO A 588 19.70 -4.25 -13.42
N GLU A 589 21.01 -4.02 -13.44
CA GLU A 589 21.76 -3.43 -14.55
C GLU A 589 21.69 -4.26 -15.85
N GLU A 590 21.65 -5.58 -15.77
CA GLU A 590 21.53 -6.44 -16.96
C GLU A 590 20.13 -6.42 -17.56
N ILE A 591 19.09 -6.28 -16.72
CA ILE A 591 17.72 -6.05 -17.18
C ILE A 591 17.67 -4.75 -17.99
N ARG A 592 18.23 -3.66 -17.44
CA ARG A 592 18.22 -2.37 -18.13
C ARG A 592 19.00 -2.38 -19.42
N ARG A 593 20.23 -2.91 -19.40
CA ARG A 593 21.06 -3.07 -20.61
C ARG A 593 20.38 -3.91 -21.67
N GLY A 594 19.74 -5.02 -21.28
CA GLY A 594 18.99 -5.87 -22.21
C GLY A 594 17.81 -5.15 -22.86
N TYR A 595 17.11 -4.31 -22.09
CA TYR A 595 16.01 -3.51 -22.60
C TYR A 595 16.47 -2.40 -23.56
N VAL A 596 17.54 -1.69 -23.21
CA VAL A 596 18.15 -0.68 -24.08
C VAL A 596 18.62 -1.32 -25.40
N ALA A 597 19.29 -2.47 -25.34
CA ALA A 597 19.73 -3.21 -26.53
C ALA A 597 18.56 -3.63 -27.42
N TRP A 598 17.41 -4.00 -26.84
CA TRP A 598 16.21 -4.30 -27.60
C TRP A 598 15.64 -3.07 -28.30
N VAL A 599 15.52 -1.93 -27.60
CA VAL A 599 15.04 -0.68 -28.21
C VAL A 599 16.02 -0.20 -29.29
N GLU A 600 17.32 -0.33 -29.07
CA GLU A 600 18.36 -0.01 -30.06
C GLU A 600 18.25 -0.90 -31.31
N ALA A 601 18.06 -2.21 -31.15
CA ALA A 601 17.83 -3.10 -32.30
C ALA A 601 16.54 -2.76 -33.08
N LEU A 602 15.51 -2.21 -32.41
CA LEU A 602 14.31 -1.72 -33.09
C LEU A 602 14.59 -0.44 -33.89
N THR A 603 15.37 0.50 -33.33
CA THR A 603 15.69 1.77 -33.98
C THR A 603 16.59 1.60 -35.21
N GLU A 604 17.37 0.52 -35.28
CA GLU A 604 18.12 0.12 -36.48
C GLU A 604 17.22 -0.27 -37.66
N GLN A 605 16.01 -0.76 -37.39
CA GLN A 605 15.06 -1.13 -38.44
C GLN A 605 14.22 0.07 -38.89
N ARG A 606 13.76 0.88 -37.94
CA ARG A 606 12.86 2.02 -38.17
C ARG A 606 12.81 2.93 -36.94
N PRO A 607 12.45 4.22 -37.09
CA PRO A 607 12.28 5.10 -35.94
C PRO A 607 11.31 4.54 -34.90
N VAL A 608 11.60 4.81 -33.63
CA VAL A 608 10.82 4.31 -32.49
C VAL A 608 10.30 5.48 -31.66
N VAL A 609 9.02 5.42 -31.31
CA VAL A 609 8.43 6.26 -30.25
C VAL A 609 8.11 5.35 -29.07
N LEU A 610 8.67 5.67 -27.91
CA LEU A 610 8.38 4.99 -26.65
C LEU A 610 7.68 5.97 -25.71
N ALA A 611 6.38 5.79 -25.51
CA ALA A 611 5.57 6.59 -24.60
C ALA A 611 5.41 5.90 -23.24
N ILE A 612 5.80 6.59 -22.17
CA ILE A 612 5.56 6.18 -20.79
C ILE A 612 4.56 7.15 -20.17
N ASP A 613 3.34 6.66 -19.95
CA ASP A 613 2.25 7.44 -19.39
C ASP A 613 2.30 7.43 -17.85
N ASP A 614 2.00 8.59 -17.27
CA ASP A 614 1.93 8.86 -15.84
C ASP A 614 3.22 8.55 -15.05
N LEU A 615 4.39 8.94 -15.58
CA LEU A 615 5.73 8.67 -15.00
C LEU A 615 5.90 9.17 -13.55
N HIS A 616 5.06 10.07 -13.07
CA HIS A 616 5.04 10.48 -11.67
C HIS A 616 4.68 9.33 -10.69
N TRP A 617 4.05 8.25 -11.18
CA TRP A 617 3.81 7.02 -10.43
C TRP A 617 4.95 5.98 -10.57
N ALA A 618 6.02 6.31 -11.28
CA ALA A 618 7.10 5.36 -11.52
C ALA A 618 7.79 4.93 -10.21
N HIS A 619 8.15 3.65 -10.14
CA HIS A 619 9.15 3.15 -9.21
C HIS A 619 10.55 3.65 -9.63
N GLU A 620 11.49 3.71 -8.69
CA GLU A 620 12.89 4.13 -8.92
C GLU A 620 13.53 3.39 -10.11
N SER A 621 13.41 2.06 -10.15
CA SER A 621 13.95 1.25 -11.26
C SER A 621 13.32 1.55 -12.64
N SER A 622 12.07 1.99 -12.67
CA SER A 622 11.42 2.45 -13.91
C SER A 622 11.97 3.80 -14.36
N ARG A 623 12.23 4.72 -13.41
CA ARG A 623 12.93 5.98 -13.72
C ARG A 623 14.32 5.70 -14.27
N GLU A 624 15.11 4.85 -13.60
CA GLU A 624 16.48 4.51 -14.03
C GLU A 624 16.51 3.93 -15.45
N LEU A 625 15.58 3.02 -15.78
CA LEU A 625 15.50 2.47 -17.13
C LEU A 625 15.07 3.53 -18.17
N ALA A 626 14.18 4.46 -17.82
CA ALA A 626 13.87 5.60 -18.68
C ALA A 626 15.10 6.50 -18.91
N GLU A 627 15.96 6.67 -17.91
CA GLU A 627 17.20 7.44 -18.01
C GLU A 627 18.25 6.74 -18.87
N ASP A 628 18.36 5.42 -18.81
CA ASP A 628 19.24 4.66 -19.70
C ASP A 628 18.78 4.77 -21.17
N LEU A 629 17.46 4.80 -21.40
CA LEU A 629 16.87 5.05 -22.72
C LEU A 629 17.04 6.51 -23.18
N LEU A 630 17.14 7.47 -22.25
CA LEU A 630 17.43 8.86 -22.57
C LEU A 630 18.80 9.00 -23.22
N VAL A 631 19.82 8.28 -22.73
CA VAL A 631 21.16 8.23 -23.35
C VAL A 631 21.08 7.70 -24.78
N LEU A 632 20.24 6.71 -25.05
CA LEU A 632 20.06 6.15 -26.41
C LEU A 632 19.56 7.19 -27.42
N THR A 633 18.82 8.23 -26.99
CA THR A 633 18.33 9.29 -27.89
C THR A 633 19.43 10.10 -28.58
N GLU A 634 20.66 10.10 -28.04
CA GLU A 634 21.79 10.83 -28.64
C GLU A 634 22.32 10.16 -29.90
N ARG A 635 22.13 8.84 -30.03
CA ARG A 635 22.74 8.01 -31.08
C ARG A 635 21.76 7.20 -31.92
N ALA A 636 20.48 7.19 -31.57
CA ALA A 636 19.44 6.45 -32.28
C ALA A 636 18.17 7.29 -32.54
N PRO A 637 17.38 6.99 -33.58
CA PRO A 637 16.09 7.62 -33.84
C PRO A 637 15.01 7.14 -32.85
N LEU A 638 15.17 7.51 -31.59
CA LEU A 638 14.23 7.25 -30.49
C LEU A 638 13.59 8.55 -30.02
N LEU A 639 12.27 8.64 -30.07
CA LEU A 639 11.50 9.66 -29.36
C LEU A 639 10.95 9.06 -28.05
N LEU A 640 11.58 9.42 -26.93
CA LEU A 640 11.13 9.04 -25.60
C LEU A 640 10.10 10.05 -25.10
N VAL A 641 8.84 9.64 -24.94
CA VAL A 641 7.77 10.50 -24.47
C VAL A 641 7.41 10.13 -23.04
N ALA A 642 7.41 11.10 -22.13
CA ALA A 642 6.97 10.91 -20.75
C ALA A 642 5.84 11.88 -20.42
N THR A 643 4.75 11.38 -19.85
CA THR A 643 3.72 12.25 -19.27
C THR A 643 3.89 12.34 -17.77
N LEU A 644 3.72 13.54 -17.21
CA LEU A 644 3.94 13.77 -15.78
C LEU A 644 3.03 14.88 -15.23
N ARG A 645 2.90 14.87 -13.91
CA ARG A 645 2.25 15.93 -13.12
C ARG A 645 3.31 16.83 -12.50
N ARG A 646 2.89 18.02 -12.07
CA ARG A 646 3.76 18.94 -11.32
C ARG A 646 3.86 18.47 -9.86
N ASP A 647 4.68 17.45 -9.63
CA ASP A 647 4.94 16.89 -8.30
C ASP A 647 6.45 16.77 -8.04
N PRO A 648 7.06 17.74 -7.35
CA PRO A 648 8.50 17.78 -7.10
C PRO A 648 9.07 16.57 -6.35
N ALA A 649 8.23 15.85 -5.60
CA ALA A 649 8.65 14.68 -4.83
C ALA A 649 8.67 13.39 -5.68
N SER A 650 8.03 13.40 -6.85
CA SER A 650 7.86 12.20 -7.69
C SER A 650 9.11 11.81 -8.48
N GLU A 651 9.26 10.52 -8.76
CA GLU A 651 10.31 10.00 -9.67
C GLU A 651 10.22 10.62 -11.07
N GLY A 652 9.02 10.87 -11.56
CA GLY A 652 8.79 11.56 -12.84
C GLY A 652 9.35 12.99 -12.86
N TRP A 653 9.36 13.70 -11.74
CA TRP A 653 9.96 15.04 -11.65
C TRP A 653 11.48 15.01 -11.55
N ARG A 654 12.03 13.99 -10.88
CA ARG A 654 13.48 13.71 -10.91
C ARG A 654 13.96 13.42 -12.33
N PHE A 655 13.22 12.57 -13.06
CA PHE A 655 13.46 12.31 -14.49
C PHE A 655 13.44 13.60 -15.31
N ARG A 656 12.37 14.41 -15.17
CA ARG A 656 12.26 15.72 -15.84
C ARG A 656 13.47 16.61 -15.56
N THR A 657 13.90 16.68 -14.30
CA THR A 657 15.04 17.52 -13.90
C THR A 657 16.28 17.10 -14.67
N ARG A 658 16.59 15.79 -14.71
CA ARG A 658 17.72 15.24 -15.45
C ARG A 658 17.63 15.52 -16.95
N VAL A 659 16.46 15.30 -17.57
CA VAL A 659 16.22 15.61 -18.99
C VAL A 659 16.53 17.08 -19.31
N LEU A 660 16.07 18.01 -18.46
CA LEU A 660 16.25 19.43 -18.70
C LEU A 660 17.65 19.95 -18.34
N THR A 661 18.40 19.29 -17.46
CA THR A 661 19.76 19.70 -17.09
C THR A 661 20.82 19.08 -17.98
N GLU A 662 20.73 17.77 -18.26
CA GLU A 662 21.76 17.01 -18.98
C GLU A 662 21.44 16.89 -20.48
N PHE A 663 20.16 16.80 -20.85
CA PHE A 663 19.71 16.51 -22.23
C PHE A 663 18.90 17.66 -22.84
N SER A 664 19.07 18.90 -22.37
CA SER A 664 18.34 20.08 -22.86
C SER A 664 18.41 20.27 -24.39
N HIS A 665 19.52 19.82 -25.00
CA HIS A 665 19.73 19.88 -26.46
C HIS A 665 18.91 18.84 -27.25
N ARG A 666 18.35 17.82 -26.58
CA ARG A 666 17.46 16.78 -27.15
C ARG A 666 16.06 16.82 -26.55
N ALA A 667 15.77 17.73 -25.63
CA ALA A 667 14.52 17.76 -24.89
C ALA A 667 13.54 18.81 -25.44
N ALA A 668 12.25 18.45 -25.42
CA ALA A 668 11.15 19.39 -25.56
C ALA A 668 10.17 19.20 -24.40
N GLU A 669 9.78 20.31 -23.76
CA GLU A 669 8.77 20.31 -22.72
C GLU A 669 7.49 21.02 -23.21
N LEU A 670 6.36 20.34 -23.07
CA LEU A 670 5.02 20.89 -23.28
C LEU A 670 4.28 20.90 -21.94
N ALA A 671 4.32 22.04 -21.27
CA ALA A 671 3.47 22.30 -20.11
C ALA A 671 2.08 22.73 -20.60
N LEU A 672 1.08 21.90 -20.34
CA LEU A 672 -0.30 22.13 -20.76
C LEU A 672 -1.02 23.00 -19.75
N GLU A 673 -1.46 24.16 -20.21
CA GLU A 673 -2.29 25.09 -19.44
C GLU A 673 -3.79 24.81 -19.69
N PRO A 674 -4.69 25.28 -18.80
CA PRO A 674 -6.13 25.23 -19.00
C PRO A 674 -6.56 25.94 -20.29
N LEU A 675 -7.61 25.42 -20.92
CA LEU A 675 -8.25 26.08 -22.06
C LEU A 675 -8.75 27.46 -21.64
N THR A 676 -8.59 28.43 -22.53
CA THR A 676 -9.23 29.73 -22.38
C THR A 676 -10.75 29.59 -22.38
N HIS A 677 -11.45 30.60 -21.88
CA HIS A 677 -12.91 30.62 -21.84
C HIS A 677 -13.53 30.38 -23.23
N THR A 678 -12.93 30.97 -24.27
CA THR A 678 -13.36 30.82 -25.66
C THR A 678 -13.12 29.41 -26.20
N GLU A 679 -11.98 28.80 -25.90
CA GLU A 679 -11.66 27.43 -26.33
C GLU A 679 -12.53 26.40 -25.61
N ALA A 680 -12.81 26.59 -24.32
CA ALA A 680 -13.71 25.74 -23.56
C ALA A 680 -15.15 25.82 -24.10
N ALA A 681 -15.62 27.02 -24.46
CA ALA A 681 -16.92 27.19 -25.12
C ALA A 681 -16.98 26.52 -26.49
N GLU A 682 -15.90 26.59 -27.28
CA GLU A 682 -15.80 25.88 -28.56
C GLU A 682 -15.83 24.36 -28.36
N LEU A 683 -15.08 23.84 -27.38
CA LEU A 683 -15.08 22.42 -27.05
C LEU A 683 -16.48 21.95 -26.62
N LEU A 684 -17.19 22.73 -25.81
CA LEU A 684 -18.57 22.44 -25.40
C LEU A 684 -19.49 22.25 -26.62
N GLY A 685 -19.43 23.15 -27.60
CA GLY A 685 -20.23 23.06 -28.83
C GLY A 685 -19.87 21.86 -29.72
N LYS A 686 -18.63 21.37 -29.66
CA LYS A 686 -18.21 20.15 -30.37
C LYS A 686 -18.61 18.86 -29.65
N LEU A 687 -18.71 18.89 -28.32
CA LEU A 687 -19.09 17.74 -27.50
C LEU A 687 -20.59 17.44 -27.58
N LEU A 688 -21.44 18.47 -27.53
CA LEU A 688 -22.89 18.33 -27.70
C LEU A 688 -23.38 19.23 -28.84
N PRO A 689 -23.71 18.66 -30.02
CA PRO A 689 -24.25 19.42 -31.14
C PRO A 689 -25.56 20.14 -30.75
N GLY A 690 -25.59 21.46 -30.94
CA GLY A 690 -26.75 22.31 -30.64
C GLY A 690 -26.33 23.70 -30.18
N ALA A 691 -27.25 24.67 -30.22
CA ALA A 691 -27.00 25.97 -29.60
C ALA A 691 -27.16 25.83 -28.08
N PHE A 692 -26.39 26.58 -27.31
CA PHE A 692 -26.63 26.81 -25.88
C PHE A 692 -27.07 28.25 -25.72
N ASP A 693 -27.99 28.56 -24.79
CA ASP A 693 -28.18 29.95 -24.39
C ASP A 693 -26.93 30.46 -23.66
N ASP A 694 -26.76 31.77 -23.61
CA ASP A 694 -25.53 32.38 -23.09
C ASP A 694 -25.33 32.13 -21.59
N GLU A 695 -26.42 32.07 -20.81
CA GLU A 695 -26.35 31.81 -19.36
C GLU A 695 -25.91 30.38 -19.07
N THR A 696 -26.53 29.38 -19.71
CA THR A 696 -26.14 27.97 -19.57
C THR A 696 -24.70 27.73 -20.04
N ARG A 697 -24.29 28.34 -21.15
CA ARG A 697 -22.93 28.21 -21.68
C ARG A 697 -21.91 28.77 -20.69
N GLU A 698 -22.14 30.00 -20.22
CA GLU A 698 -21.27 30.66 -19.26
C GLU A 698 -21.15 29.84 -17.98
N GLU A 699 -22.26 29.33 -17.46
CA GLU A 699 -22.27 28.54 -16.23
C GLU A 699 -21.42 27.26 -16.36
N ILE A 700 -21.61 26.49 -17.43
CA ILE A 700 -20.87 25.23 -17.65
C ILE A 700 -19.37 25.51 -17.87
N VAL A 701 -19.04 26.50 -18.70
CA VAL A 701 -17.64 26.84 -19.02
C VAL A 701 -16.92 27.40 -17.80
N ALA A 702 -17.55 28.32 -17.07
CA ALA A 702 -16.97 28.91 -15.85
C ALA A 702 -16.75 27.87 -14.75
N ARG A 703 -17.56 26.80 -14.71
CA ARG A 703 -17.41 25.72 -13.73
C ARG A 703 -16.34 24.68 -14.13
N ALA A 704 -16.16 24.45 -15.43
CA ALA A 704 -15.10 23.58 -15.95
C ALA A 704 -13.70 24.20 -15.82
N GLU A 705 -13.62 25.53 -15.76
CA GLU A 705 -12.39 26.30 -15.57
C GLU A 705 -11.25 25.91 -16.53
N GLY A 706 -11.63 25.67 -17.79
CA GLY A 706 -10.68 25.33 -18.85
C GLY A 706 -10.13 23.90 -18.80
N ASN A 707 -10.54 23.05 -17.86
CA ASN A 707 -10.16 21.64 -17.87
C ASN A 707 -11.13 20.83 -18.77
N PRO A 708 -10.65 20.23 -19.87
CA PRO A 708 -11.50 19.46 -20.80
C PRO A 708 -12.28 18.32 -20.12
N LEU A 709 -11.64 17.59 -19.20
CA LEU A 709 -12.30 16.49 -18.48
C LEU A 709 -13.45 17.02 -17.61
N TYR A 710 -13.27 18.17 -16.96
CA TYR A 710 -14.31 18.74 -16.10
C TYR A 710 -15.50 19.15 -16.93
N LEU A 711 -15.25 19.78 -18.08
CA LEU A 711 -16.30 20.18 -19.03
C LEU A 711 -17.14 18.99 -19.49
N GLU A 712 -16.47 17.91 -19.90
CA GLU A 712 -17.13 16.70 -20.39
C GLU A 712 -17.96 16.00 -19.30
N GLU A 713 -17.41 15.84 -18.09
CA GLU A 713 -18.10 15.17 -17.00
C GLU A 713 -19.27 16.00 -16.47
N LEU A 714 -19.15 17.33 -16.43
CA LEU A 714 -20.26 18.23 -16.10
C LEU A 714 -21.38 18.13 -17.16
N LEU A 715 -21.02 18.23 -18.44
CA LEU A 715 -21.97 18.10 -19.54
C LEU A 715 -22.68 16.75 -19.51
N ARG A 716 -21.94 15.65 -19.30
CA ARG A 716 -22.51 14.30 -19.22
C ARG A 716 -23.49 14.19 -18.05
N ALA A 717 -23.10 14.63 -16.86
CA ALA A 717 -23.96 14.58 -15.68
C ALA A 717 -25.26 15.39 -15.88
N LEU A 718 -25.17 16.54 -16.55
CA LEU A 718 -26.33 17.35 -16.88
C LEU A 718 -27.26 16.71 -17.91
N VAL A 719 -26.71 16.06 -18.94
CA VAL A 719 -27.51 15.35 -19.95
C VAL A 719 -28.21 14.12 -19.34
N GLU A 720 -27.48 13.30 -18.58
CA GLU A 720 -28.01 12.08 -17.97
C GLU A 720 -29.01 12.37 -16.84
N GLY A 721 -28.73 13.39 -16.03
CA GLY A 721 -29.60 13.81 -14.93
C GLY A 721 -30.85 14.59 -15.35
N GLY A 722 -31.05 14.82 -16.66
CA GLY A 722 -32.13 15.67 -17.16
C GLY A 722 -31.99 17.14 -16.75
N GLY A 723 -30.78 17.58 -16.39
CA GLY A 723 -30.48 18.96 -16.02
C GLY A 723 -30.43 19.92 -17.20
N LEU A 724 -30.32 19.39 -18.42
CA LEU A 724 -30.46 20.14 -19.67
C LEU A 724 -31.77 19.78 -20.37
N GLU A 725 -32.52 20.80 -20.75
CA GLU A 725 -33.68 20.71 -21.62
C GLU A 725 -33.37 21.36 -22.97
N GLN A 726 -33.83 20.74 -24.06
CA GLN A 726 -33.71 21.34 -25.38
C GLN A 726 -34.97 22.15 -25.73
N ARG A 727 -34.89 23.48 -25.63
CA ARG A 727 -35.97 24.42 -25.98
C ARG A 727 -35.65 25.08 -27.33
N HIS A 728 -36.51 24.87 -28.33
CA HIS A 728 -36.32 25.43 -29.68
C HIS A 728 -34.94 25.17 -30.32
N ARG A 729 -34.38 23.96 -30.11
CA ARG A 729 -33.02 23.55 -30.56
C ARG A 729 -31.86 24.21 -29.80
N THR A 730 -32.17 24.95 -28.72
CA THR A 730 -31.20 25.52 -27.79
C THR A 730 -31.24 24.75 -26.47
N TRP A 731 -30.09 24.32 -25.99
CA TRP A 731 -29.92 23.70 -24.68
C TRP A 731 -30.00 24.77 -23.59
N THR A 732 -30.86 24.56 -22.60
CA THR A 732 -31.09 25.43 -21.44
C THR A 732 -31.10 24.61 -20.16
N THR A 733 -30.56 25.13 -19.06
CA THR A 733 -30.65 24.46 -17.76
C THR A 733 -32.10 24.40 -17.26
N ALA A 734 -32.57 23.20 -16.90
CA ALA A 734 -33.92 22.95 -16.41
C ALA A 734 -34.08 23.28 -14.91
N LEU A 735 -32.98 23.15 -14.16
CA LEU A 735 -32.82 23.44 -12.74
C LEU A 735 -31.49 24.18 -12.59
N LYS A 736 -31.39 25.13 -11.64
CA LYS A 736 -30.11 25.77 -11.31
C LYS A 736 -29.08 24.66 -10.96
N PRO A 737 -27.98 24.49 -11.71
CA PRO A 737 -26.94 23.47 -11.50
C PRO A 737 -26.16 23.55 -10.18
N SER A 738 -26.61 24.33 -9.21
CA SER A 738 -26.01 24.40 -7.89
C SER A 738 -26.20 23.05 -7.17
N LEU A 739 -25.20 22.16 -7.27
CA LEU A 739 -24.69 21.22 -6.24
C LEU A 739 -24.26 19.84 -6.76
N ILE A 740 -24.50 19.45 -8.01
CA ILE A 740 -24.13 18.08 -8.45
C ILE A 740 -22.70 18.07 -8.96
N LEU A 741 -21.76 17.76 -8.07
CA LEU A 741 -20.41 17.35 -8.47
C LEU A 741 -20.49 15.93 -9.08
N PRO A 742 -20.16 15.75 -10.37
CA PRO A 742 -20.20 14.43 -10.99
C PRO A 742 -19.32 13.45 -10.21
N PRO A 743 -19.77 12.22 -9.95
CA PRO A 743 -19.02 11.26 -9.13
C PRO A 743 -17.59 10.98 -9.61
N ALA A 744 -17.33 11.05 -10.94
CA ALA A 744 -15.99 10.91 -11.49
C ALA A 744 -15.06 12.08 -11.11
N LEU A 745 -15.59 13.31 -11.13
CA LEU A 745 -14.86 14.51 -10.68
C LEU A 745 -14.71 14.52 -9.15
N GLU A 746 -15.72 14.04 -8.41
CA GLU A 746 -15.64 13.89 -6.96
C GLU A 746 -14.45 13.02 -6.55
N ASN A 747 -14.32 11.80 -7.11
CA ASN A 747 -13.15 10.95 -6.84
C ASN A 747 -11.82 11.66 -7.13
N LEU A 748 -11.73 12.35 -8.26
CA LEU A 748 -10.49 13.02 -8.68
C LEU A 748 -10.10 14.15 -7.73
N LEU A 749 -11.06 15.00 -7.38
CA LEU A 749 -10.83 16.19 -6.57
C LEU A 749 -10.65 15.83 -5.09
N VAL A 750 -11.40 14.85 -4.57
CA VAL A 750 -11.20 14.33 -3.22
C VAL A 750 -9.84 13.62 -3.12
N ALA A 751 -9.42 12.83 -4.11
CA ALA A 751 -8.08 12.24 -4.13
C ALA A 751 -6.98 13.32 -4.11
N ARG A 752 -7.19 14.44 -4.78
CA ARG A 752 -6.25 15.58 -4.73
C ARG A 752 -6.19 16.22 -3.34
N ILE A 753 -7.33 16.39 -2.67
CA ILE A 753 -7.42 16.90 -1.29
C ILE A 753 -6.78 15.92 -0.30
N ASP A 754 -6.96 14.61 -0.50
CA ASP A 754 -6.44 13.55 0.37
C ASP A 754 -4.91 13.42 0.35
N ARG A 755 -4.23 13.96 -0.68
CA ARG A 755 -2.75 14.08 -0.71
C ARG A 755 -2.23 15.11 0.28
N LEU A 756 -3.07 16.01 0.76
CA LEU A 756 -2.69 17.00 1.76
C LEU A 756 -2.54 16.34 3.14
N PRO A 757 -1.59 16.81 3.97
CA PRO A 757 -1.56 16.46 5.39
C PRO A 757 -2.88 16.83 6.10
N ALA A 758 -3.13 16.25 7.28
CA ALA A 758 -4.40 16.42 7.99
C ALA A 758 -4.72 17.88 8.37
N GLY A 759 -3.72 18.70 8.71
CA GLY A 759 -3.89 20.14 8.99
C GLY A 759 -4.41 20.92 7.78
N PRO A 760 -3.65 20.99 6.66
CA PRO A 760 -4.07 21.67 5.44
C PRO A 760 -5.39 21.13 4.87
N ARG A 761 -5.66 19.83 4.99
CA ARG A 761 -6.95 19.24 4.58
C ARG A 761 -8.13 19.82 5.35
N ARG A 762 -8.05 19.86 6.68
CA ARG A 762 -9.07 20.48 7.53
C ARG A 762 -9.23 21.96 7.24
N LEU A 763 -8.12 22.65 6.95
CA LEU A 763 -8.15 24.05 6.53
C LEU A 763 -8.89 24.24 5.20
N ALA A 764 -8.71 23.33 4.23
CA ALA A 764 -9.44 23.36 2.97
C ALA A 764 -10.95 23.13 3.18
N GLN A 765 -11.34 22.19 4.05
CA GLN A 765 -12.74 21.97 4.41
C GLN A 765 -13.37 23.21 5.08
N LEU A 766 -12.65 23.85 6.00
CA LEU A 766 -13.08 25.11 6.62
C LEU A 766 -13.21 26.23 5.59
N ALA A 767 -12.21 26.41 4.73
CA ALA A 767 -12.26 27.40 3.65
C ALA A 767 -13.44 27.16 2.71
N ALA A 768 -13.76 25.90 2.43
CA ALA A 768 -14.88 25.54 1.57
C ALA A 768 -16.24 25.88 2.19
N ALA A 769 -16.34 25.81 3.53
CA ALA A 769 -17.50 26.28 4.28
C ALA A 769 -17.63 27.81 4.27
N ILE A 770 -16.54 28.58 4.24
CA ILE A 770 -16.60 30.05 4.13
C ILE A 770 -17.08 30.49 2.73
N GLY A 771 -16.60 29.81 1.68
CA GLY A 771 -17.01 30.06 0.30
C GLY A 771 -15.87 30.04 -0.71
N ARG A 772 -16.21 30.26 -2.00
CA ARG A 772 -15.23 30.25 -3.11
C ARG A 772 -14.09 31.25 -2.91
N GLU A 773 -14.40 32.43 -2.38
CA GLU A 773 -13.45 33.46 -1.97
C GLU A 773 -13.67 33.81 -0.49
N PHE A 774 -12.60 33.72 0.30
CA PHE A 774 -12.65 33.85 1.74
C PHE A 774 -11.56 34.80 2.27
N PRO A 775 -11.88 35.59 3.31
CA PRO A 775 -10.89 36.36 4.05
C PRO A 775 -10.04 35.46 4.94
N VAL A 776 -8.72 35.67 4.94
CA VAL A 776 -7.79 34.87 5.75
C VAL A 776 -7.98 35.12 7.25
N ALA A 777 -8.46 36.32 7.64
CA ALA A 777 -8.75 36.64 9.03
C ALA A 777 -9.79 35.70 9.67
N VAL A 778 -10.82 35.28 8.92
CA VAL A 778 -11.84 34.33 9.41
C VAL A 778 -11.23 32.94 9.61
N ILE A 779 -10.35 32.52 8.69
CA ILE A 779 -9.60 31.26 8.81
C ILE A 779 -8.76 31.27 10.10
N GLU A 780 -7.95 32.32 10.30
CA GLU A 780 -7.09 32.46 11.49
C GLU A 780 -7.91 32.46 12.78
N ARG A 781 -9.09 33.09 12.78
CA ARG A 781 -9.96 33.14 13.94
C ARG A 781 -10.57 31.80 14.32
N VAL A 782 -10.94 30.98 13.32
CA VAL A 782 -11.62 29.69 13.53
C VAL A 782 -10.63 28.55 13.75
N ALA A 783 -9.48 28.55 13.06
CA ALA A 783 -8.48 27.49 13.09
C ALA A 783 -7.26 27.78 13.98
N GLY A 784 -7.07 29.03 14.42
CA GLY A 784 -5.93 29.46 15.23
C GLY A 784 -4.69 29.85 14.42
N GLU A 785 -3.62 30.27 15.10
CA GLU A 785 -2.41 30.83 14.46
C GLU A 785 -1.62 29.82 13.61
N SER A 786 -1.72 28.52 13.90
CA SER A 786 -1.09 27.44 13.11
C SER A 786 -1.65 27.32 11.69
N SER A 787 -2.78 27.97 11.39
CA SER A 787 -3.42 27.96 10.07
C SER A 787 -2.61 28.62 8.94
N ARG A 788 -1.62 29.48 9.27
CA ARG A 788 -0.79 30.15 8.26
C ARG A 788 0.10 29.19 7.48
N ASP A 789 0.73 28.27 8.19
CA ASP A 789 1.60 27.26 7.56
C ASP A 789 0.76 26.32 6.70
N ASP A 790 -0.41 25.93 7.20
CA ASP A 790 -1.39 25.13 6.46
C ASP A 790 -1.89 25.86 5.20
N LEU A 791 -2.17 27.16 5.27
CA LEU A 791 -2.57 27.98 4.12
C LEU A 791 -1.44 28.06 3.08
N ALA A 792 -0.19 28.18 3.53
CA ALA A 792 0.96 28.17 2.64
C ALA A 792 1.12 26.82 1.92
N VAL A 793 0.75 25.71 2.56
CA VAL A 793 0.67 24.40 1.89
C VAL A 793 -0.45 24.38 0.85
N LEU A 794 -1.64 24.89 1.15
CA LEU A 794 -2.75 24.96 0.19
C LEU A 794 -2.42 25.81 -1.05
N LEU A 795 -1.71 26.92 -0.86
CA LEU A 795 -1.23 27.78 -1.95
C LEU A 795 -0.21 27.04 -2.82
N ARG A 796 0.76 26.35 -2.21
CA ARG A 796 1.80 25.56 -2.92
C ARG A 796 1.22 24.35 -3.64
N ALA A 797 0.19 23.72 -3.08
CA ALA A 797 -0.55 22.62 -3.68
C ALA A 797 -1.57 23.08 -4.75
N GLU A 798 -1.62 24.39 -5.00
CA GLU A 798 -2.52 25.02 -5.98
C GLU A 798 -4.01 24.77 -5.72
N ILE A 799 -4.38 24.47 -4.47
CA ILE A 799 -5.79 24.28 -4.06
C ILE A 799 -6.49 25.63 -3.96
N VAL A 800 -5.78 26.61 -3.41
CA VAL A 800 -6.23 28.00 -3.29
C VAL A 800 -5.19 28.92 -3.92
N ARG A 801 -5.61 30.15 -4.23
CA ARG A 801 -4.76 31.22 -4.75
C ARG A 801 -5.02 32.50 -4.00
N GLU A 802 -4.00 33.34 -3.91
CA GLU A 802 -4.14 34.71 -3.41
C GLU A 802 -4.90 35.55 -4.44
N VAL A 803 -5.94 36.28 -4.00
CA VAL A 803 -6.74 37.18 -4.85
C VAL A 803 -6.30 38.62 -4.64
N ARG A 804 -6.16 39.04 -3.38
CA ARG A 804 -5.70 40.37 -3.00
C ARG A 804 -5.10 40.38 -1.60
N ARG A 805 -4.19 41.33 -1.34
CA ARG A 805 -3.56 41.56 -0.02
C ARG A 805 -4.09 42.76 0.75
N TYR A 806 -4.57 43.78 0.05
CA TYR A 806 -5.01 45.04 0.63
C TYR A 806 -6.44 45.38 0.14
N PRO A 807 -7.33 45.93 0.99
CA PRO A 807 -7.14 46.26 2.42
C PRO A 807 -7.08 45.04 3.35
N GLU A 808 -7.43 43.86 2.84
CA GLU A 808 -7.46 42.59 3.57
C GLU A 808 -6.92 41.47 2.68
N LEU A 809 -6.17 40.52 3.27
CA LEU A 809 -5.71 39.32 2.59
C LEU A 809 -6.88 38.38 2.32
N ARG A 810 -7.15 38.12 1.04
CA ARG A 810 -8.18 37.20 0.58
C ARG A 810 -7.61 36.15 -0.35
N CYS A 811 -8.07 34.93 -0.12
CA CYS A 811 -7.77 33.79 -0.94
C CYS A 811 -9.05 33.28 -1.58
N ALA A 812 -8.92 32.60 -2.71
CA ALA A 812 -10.01 31.88 -3.34
C ALA A 812 -9.55 30.48 -3.72
N PHE A 813 -10.48 29.53 -3.77
CA PHE A 813 -10.21 28.25 -4.40
C PHE A 813 -9.74 28.50 -5.83
N ARG A 814 -8.67 27.80 -6.22
CA ARG A 814 -8.18 27.87 -7.60
C ARG A 814 -9.25 27.38 -8.56
N HIS A 815 -10.00 26.34 -8.13
CA HIS A 815 -11.13 25.78 -8.83
C HIS A 815 -12.40 25.69 -7.98
N GLY A 816 -13.55 26.15 -8.49
CA GLY A 816 -14.84 26.06 -7.80
C GLY A 816 -15.24 24.63 -7.46
N LEU A 817 -14.91 23.67 -8.32
CA LEU A 817 -15.16 22.24 -8.06
C LEU A 817 -14.30 21.69 -6.90
N LEU A 818 -13.12 22.26 -6.60
CA LEU A 818 -12.35 21.86 -5.42
C LEU A 818 -13.06 22.28 -4.12
N GLN A 819 -13.72 23.43 -4.13
CA GLN A 819 -14.57 23.86 -3.02
C GLN A 819 -15.72 22.86 -2.83
N ASP A 820 -16.43 22.52 -3.91
CA ASP A 820 -17.52 21.55 -3.86
C ASP A 820 -17.04 20.20 -3.31
N ALA A 821 -15.91 19.69 -3.80
CA ALA A 821 -15.32 18.42 -3.36
C ALA A 821 -14.90 18.45 -1.88
N ALA A 822 -14.31 19.54 -1.40
CA ALA A 822 -13.97 19.69 0.03
C ALA A 822 -15.22 19.74 0.91
N LEU A 823 -16.32 20.33 0.42
CA LEU A 823 -17.60 20.30 1.13
C LEU A 823 -18.24 18.91 1.13
N THR A 824 -18.09 18.12 0.07
CA THR A 824 -18.70 16.78 0.02
C THR A 824 -18.04 15.78 0.97
N THR A 825 -16.80 16.03 1.41
CA THR A 825 -16.14 15.18 2.42
C THR A 825 -16.73 15.32 3.81
N LEU A 826 -17.37 16.44 4.11
CA LEU A 826 -17.95 16.72 5.42
C LEU A 826 -19.27 15.99 5.61
N THR A 827 -19.47 15.39 6.79
CA THR A 827 -20.79 14.88 7.19
C THR A 827 -21.77 16.02 7.45
N PRO A 828 -23.09 15.76 7.41
CA PRO A 828 -24.10 16.76 7.73
C PRO A 828 -23.99 17.35 9.16
N SER A 829 -23.38 16.62 10.09
CA SER A 829 -23.06 17.10 11.45
C SER A 829 -21.86 18.04 11.44
N SER A 830 -20.69 17.60 10.93
CA SER A 830 -19.47 18.43 10.87
C SER A 830 -19.70 19.72 10.07
N ARG A 831 -20.49 19.65 8.99
CA ARG A 831 -20.85 20.82 8.19
C ARG A 831 -21.64 21.86 8.99
N ARG A 832 -22.60 21.44 9.82
CA ARG A 832 -23.39 22.35 10.67
C ARG A 832 -22.52 23.01 11.74
N GLU A 833 -21.62 22.25 12.35
CA GLU A 833 -20.69 22.78 13.35
C GLU A 833 -19.71 23.79 12.75
N LEU A 834 -19.16 23.48 11.58
CA LEU A 834 -18.27 24.39 10.85
C LEU A 834 -18.99 25.69 10.47
N TYR A 835 -20.22 25.62 9.96
CA TYR A 835 -20.99 26.84 9.66
C TYR A 835 -21.25 27.68 10.90
N ALA A 836 -21.61 27.08 12.04
CA ALA A 836 -21.80 27.81 13.29
C ALA A 836 -20.52 28.54 13.74
N ARG A 837 -19.36 27.87 13.65
CA ARG A 837 -18.06 28.47 13.99
C ARG A 837 -17.67 29.61 13.03
N VAL A 838 -17.92 29.42 11.73
CA VAL A 838 -17.68 30.44 10.71
C VAL A 838 -18.57 31.65 10.93
N ALA A 839 -19.87 31.46 11.19
CA ALA A 839 -20.81 32.54 11.47
C ALA A 839 -20.37 33.37 12.69
N ALA A 840 -20.01 32.70 13.80
CA ALA A 840 -19.52 33.37 15.00
C ALA A 840 -18.24 34.20 14.73
N ALA A 841 -17.33 33.71 13.88
CA ALA A 841 -16.14 34.44 13.50
C ALA A 841 -16.46 35.67 12.62
N PHE A 842 -17.44 35.57 11.71
CA PHE A 842 -17.91 36.73 10.94
C PHE A 842 -18.58 37.77 11.83
N GLU A 843 -19.41 37.36 12.78
CA GLU A 843 -20.07 38.24 13.76
C GLU A 843 -19.06 39.01 14.61
N GLU A 844 -17.97 38.35 15.03
CA GLU A 844 -16.92 38.97 15.84
C GLU A 844 -16.03 39.91 15.02
N LEU A 845 -15.53 39.47 13.85
CA LEU A 845 -14.54 40.22 13.06
C LEU A 845 -15.16 41.40 12.29
N TYR A 846 -16.41 41.27 11.87
CA TYR A 846 -17.09 42.27 11.03
C TYR A 846 -18.34 42.85 11.69
N ALA A 847 -18.39 42.90 13.03
CA ALA A 847 -19.51 43.45 13.79
C ALA A 847 -20.00 44.82 13.31
N GLY A 848 -19.09 45.66 12.78
CA GLY A 848 -19.40 46.99 12.25
C GLY A 848 -19.90 47.04 10.79
N SER A 849 -19.91 45.91 10.08
CA SER A 849 -20.27 45.80 8.65
C SER A 849 -21.00 44.48 8.33
N LEU A 850 -21.82 43.98 9.25
CA LEU A 850 -22.53 42.70 9.09
C LEU A 850 -23.45 42.66 7.87
N ASP A 851 -24.03 43.81 7.51
CA ASP A 851 -24.91 43.96 6.35
C ASP A 851 -24.21 43.55 5.03
N ASP A 852 -22.89 43.75 4.92
CA ASP A 852 -22.07 43.38 3.76
C ASP A 852 -21.77 41.87 3.68
N HIS A 853 -22.18 41.09 4.70
CA HIS A 853 -21.90 39.67 4.84
C HIS A 853 -23.17 38.82 5.06
N LEU A 854 -24.37 39.41 4.92
CA LEU A 854 -25.65 38.73 5.15
C LEU A 854 -25.86 37.49 4.27
N GLU A 855 -25.43 37.51 2.99
CA GLU A 855 -25.51 36.34 2.12
C GLU A 855 -24.67 35.15 2.64
N ARG A 856 -23.57 35.42 3.34
CA ARG A 856 -22.71 34.38 3.91
C ARG A 856 -23.21 33.85 5.25
N LEU A 857 -23.91 34.69 6.02
CA LEU A 857 -24.54 34.34 7.30
C LEU A 857 -25.90 33.63 7.13
N ALA A 858 -26.51 33.72 5.95
CA ALA A 858 -27.78 33.04 5.64
C ALA A 858 -27.62 31.54 5.31
N HIS A 859 -26.39 31.07 5.09
CA HIS A 859 -26.03 29.67 4.85
C HIS A 859 -25.76 28.92 6.14
#